data_AF-A0A836GD44-F1
#
_entry.id   AF-A0A836GD44-F1
#
_cell.length_a   1.000
_cell.length_b   1.000
_cell.length_c   1.000
_cell.angle_alpha   90.00
_cell.angle_beta   90.00
_cell.angle_gamma   90.00
#
_symmetry.space_group_name_H-M   'P 1'
#
loop_
_entity.id
_entity.type
_entity.pdbx_description
1 polymer ?
#
loop_
_entity_poly.entity_id
_entity_poly.type
_entity_poly.pdbx_seq_one_letter_code
_entity_poly.pdbx_strand_id
1 'polypeptide(L)'
;MNLDVVEATAEALPLELLNSTNKELTAQLTRFEQQLEERQSSVEDQRRRLQFMKEHLSNVRAEIVNTQSLSETKKRQLESEEGMCRVMERECARLQQRQTQLGLVAEEVRDRLTSVQDRIFHGNLRIEELKTTMDYNQEELEQWDEARRQKEEDELAIAHYSKIDEAKMKQLTQSIEKLEAGVRKQRKQLEEEMVTTQHVQVELDRVANEYRKLHDDRGGMLDEWEQVIRTIAERDEAIRIAAEQYADGVAWIKKRQEVKKSLSDALDEAKEETEVINYTIKEREKTSQKLQEAVPVLTQEVQNLQDEVDALREEASRATRDKRAAILQLEETFAEIDRRNKELMMTERRRATAAEHLKEEEQAASDLEKQAVFVAELLKDAERTSHNVVKDIEQLKAEIFKANEALAEVRTMQKTRLSEISGAQAQGKNYTAKIKQLDGEAFSQQGVLYNIEFSVQQMEKRVSRAKGERTEEERKELHSKIDLLQKTLDELEKQHRILRNQVKRVREEMRQSSIAIEKLEATKKRALEEVLEMDLHCTHSDQEAKQLEKQREDLLIKVDTLELQLGRLRNALRAKDAELITLEEKKRQLEADVAEREAEIEVHHRLLRTEAKLAEEERKRLVMELLERQKNLMAVKNRQEVLVGRMDPAQARLSQVQLVIAAAKERESLQHRGDSLDARIRRMEKEMLKLEKTIAVIKASNSQFKHWFDKVSDKDEEMQTQKALKAKFKELKSTISRRTLEANDFEAASRSKEEELRALRFQKQRVEHAQQQILQEYEAVTQDIMTLREATIRYDQAIGKAKDNVDAAVARDVELVCGRERLDNAIVQFLSLSREAGEEVFDEVKKKLAVHGLSTNGE
;
A
#
# COMPACT_ATOMS: atom_id res chain seq x y z
N MET A 1 -152.12 23.99 68.41
CA MET A 1 -153.46 24.17 69.01
C MET A 1 -154.17 25.26 68.24
N ASN A 2 -155.42 25.02 67.85
CA ASN A 2 -156.45 25.98 67.43
C ASN A 2 -157.70 25.09 67.29
N LEU A 3 -158.68 25.23 68.18
CA LEU A 3 -159.74 24.23 68.41
C LEU A 3 -161.13 24.68 67.94
N ASP A 4 -161.25 25.86 67.34
CA ASP A 4 -162.51 26.61 67.30
C ASP A 4 -163.17 26.69 65.91
N VAL A 5 -162.83 25.82 64.94
CA VAL A 5 -163.19 26.02 63.52
C VAL A 5 -163.94 24.85 62.86
N VAL A 6 -164.37 23.80 63.59
CA VAL A 6 -165.08 22.64 62.99
C VAL A 6 -166.44 22.33 63.62
N GLU A 7 -166.99 23.19 64.47
CA GLU A 7 -168.42 23.11 64.83
C GLU A 7 -169.34 23.51 63.67
N ALA A 8 -168.82 24.21 62.65
CA ALA A 8 -169.56 24.76 61.52
C ALA A 8 -169.97 23.78 60.39
N THR A 9 -169.68 22.47 60.52
CA THR A 9 -170.07 21.45 59.51
C THR A 9 -170.94 20.33 60.07
N ALA A 10 -171.48 20.49 61.28
CA ALA A 10 -172.37 19.51 61.91
C ALA A 10 -173.82 19.51 61.36
N GLU A 11 -174.21 20.49 60.54
CA GLU A 11 -175.61 20.67 60.08
C GLU A 11 -175.95 19.97 58.75
N ALA A 12 -175.00 19.26 58.11
CA ALA A 12 -175.14 18.77 56.73
C ALA A 12 -175.50 17.27 56.56
N LEU A 13 -175.84 16.53 57.62
CA LEU A 13 -176.37 15.16 57.50
C LEU A 13 -177.52 14.88 58.50
N PRO A 14 -178.55 14.08 58.12
CA PRO A 14 -179.72 13.83 58.98
C PRO A 14 -179.40 13.17 60.33
N LEU A 15 -180.22 13.47 61.35
CA LEU A 15 -180.00 13.07 62.76
C LEU A 15 -179.81 11.57 63.02
N GLU A 16 -180.21 10.69 62.09
CA GLU A 16 -180.06 9.22 62.24
C GLU A 16 -178.65 8.70 61.93
N LEU A 17 -177.71 9.57 61.51
CA LEU A 17 -176.34 9.18 61.07
C LEU A 17 -175.19 9.79 61.91
N LEU A 18 -175.50 10.44 63.04
CA LEU A 18 -174.53 11.13 63.91
C LEU A 18 -173.79 10.19 64.89
N ASN A 19 -173.00 9.26 64.34
CA ASN A 19 -172.08 8.40 65.11
C ASN A 19 -170.68 9.03 65.23
N SER A 20 -170.05 8.94 66.42
CA SER A 20 -168.76 9.59 66.74
C SER A 20 -167.63 9.25 65.77
N THR A 21 -167.57 7.99 65.32
CA THR A 21 -166.56 7.46 64.38
C THR A 21 -166.50 8.24 63.07
N ASN A 22 -167.63 8.74 62.59
CA ASN A 22 -167.71 9.41 61.29
C ASN A 22 -167.13 10.83 61.35
N LYS A 23 -167.24 11.52 62.50
CA LYS A 23 -166.60 12.82 62.71
C LYS A 23 -165.07 12.70 62.76
N GLU A 24 -164.54 11.65 63.40
CA GLU A 24 -163.09 11.40 63.45
C GLU A 24 -162.50 11.10 62.07
N LEU A 25 -163.18 10.29 61.25
CA LEU A 25 -162.71 9.98 59.88
C LEU A 25 -162.66 11.21 58.98
N THR A 26 -163.66 12.09 59.03
CA THR A 26 -163.65 13.34 58.25
C THR A 26 -162.53 14.28 58.68
N ALA A 27 -162.23 14.36 59.99
CA ALA A 27 -161.10 15.14 60.52
C ALA A 27 -159.72 14.52 60.21
N GLN A 28 -159.64 13.22 59.91
CA GLN A 28 -158.42 12.58 59.42
C GLN A 28 -158.16 12.91 57.94
N LEU A 29 -159.20 12.91 57.10
CA LEU A 29 -159.08 13.23 55.68
C LEU A 29 -158.51 14.64 55.45
N THR A 30 -159.07 15.67 56.09
CA THR A 30 -158.59 17.05 55.92
C THR A 30 -157.14 17.25 56.40
N ARG A 31 -156.69 16.50 57.41
CA ARG A 31 -155.28 16.48 57.84
C ARG A 31 -154.37 15.83 56.79
N PHE A 32 -154.82 14.77 56.12
CA PHE A 32 -154.04 14.13 55.06
C PHE A 32 -153.95 15.01 53.81
N GLU A 33 -155.00 15.77 53.47
CA GLU A 33 -154.98 16.73 52.37
C GLU A 33 -153.93 17.84 52.59
N GLN A 34 -153.91 18.47 53.77
CA GLN A 34 -152.89 19.48 54.12
C GLN A 34 -151.46 18.91 54.08
N GLN A 35 -151.25 17.70 54.60
CA GLN A 35 -149.95 17.02 54.51
C GLN A 35 -149.53 16.72 53.07
N LEU A 36 -150.49 16.54 52.15
CA LEU A 36 -150.21 16.24 50.75
C LEU A 36 -149.71 17.48 50.01
N GLU A 37 -150.29 18.66 50.27
CA GLU A 37 -149.82 19.95 49.72
C GLU A 37 -148.41 20.33 50.20
N GLU A 38 -148.13 20.21 51.50
CA GLU A 38 -146.78 20.46 52.07
C GLU A 38 -145.71 19.53 51.45
N ARG A 39 -146.09 18.29 51.13
CA ARG A 39 -145.17 17.34 50.47
C ARG A 39 -144.97 17.66 49.00
N GLN A 40 -145.99 18.17 48.30
CA GLN A 40 -145.85 18.57 46.89
C GLN A 40 -144.88 19.74 46.74
N SER A 41 -145.01 20.81 47.54
CA SER A 41 -144.09 21.97 47.47
C SER A 41 -142.63 21.58 47.75
N SER A 42 -142.40 20.73 48.76
CA SER A 42 -141.07 20.18 49.07
C SER A 42 -140.46 19.39 47.91
N VAL A 43 -141.27 18.64 47.16
CA VAL A 43 -140.82 17.89 45.97
C VAL A 43 -140.46 18.83 44.81
N GLU A 44 -141.17 19.95 44.64
CA GLU A 44 -140.83 20.94 43.59
C GLU A 44 -139.50 21.64 43.85
N ASP A 45 -139.22 22.04 45.08
CA ASP A 45 -137.92 22.64 45.45
C ASP A 45 -136.76 21.64 45.30
N GLN A 46 -136.98 20.37 45.66
CA GLN A 46 -135.99 19.31 45.41
C GLN A 46 -135.74 19.11 43.89
N ARG A 47 -136.78 19.19 43.04
CA ARG A 47 -136.62 19.13 41.58
C ARG A 47 -135.80 20.30 41.04
N ARG A 48 -136.05 21.53 41.50
CA ARG A 48 -135.27 22.73 41.12
C ARG A 48 -133.80 22.58 41.53
N ARG A 49 -133.53 22.14 42.77
CA ARG A 49 -132.17 21.89 43.26
C ARG A 49 -131.45 20.81 42.45
N LEU A 50 -132.14 19.72 42.10
CA LEU A 50 -131.59 18.66 41.24
C LEU A 50 -131.26 19.16 39.84
N GLN A 51 -132.02 20.11 39.29
CA GLN A 51 -131.72 20.69 37.98
C GLN A 51 -130.41 21.51 38.02
N PHE A 52 -130.25 22.44 38.96
CA PHE A 52 -129.00 23.20 39.12
C PHE A 52 -127.79 22.29 39.38
N MET A 53 -127.95 21.22 40.17
CA MET A 53 -126.86 20.25 40.39
C MET A 53 -126.48 19.48 39.11
N LYS A 54 -127.43 19.18 38.22
CA LYS A 54 -127.14 18.57 36.91
C LYS A 54 -126.39 19.52 35.99
N GLU A 55 -126.77 20.79 35.94
CA GLU A 55 -126.11 21.82 35.14
C GLU A 55 -124.67 22.06 35.64
N HIS A 56 -124.47 22.22 36.95
CA HIS A 56 -123.13 22.31 37.55
C HIS A 56 -122.28 21.06 37.28
N LEU A 57 -122.85 19.87 37.39
CA LEU A 57 -122.15 18.60 37.11
C LEU A 57 -121.79 18.46 35.62
N SER A 58 -122.58 19.04 34.71
CA SER A 58 -122.23 19.14 33.29
C SER A 58 -121.02 20.04 33.07
N ASN A 59 -120.97 21.21 33.73
CA ASN A 59 -119.85 22.14 33.62
C ASN A 59 -118.55 21.55 34.21
N VAL A 60 -118.63 20.90 35.38
CA VAL A 60 -117.48 20.19 35.98
C VAL A 60 -116.96 19.07 35.07
N ARG A 61 -117.84 18.35 34.36
CA ARG A 61 -117.41 17.35 33.36
C ARG A 61 -116.69 17.98 32.18
N ALA A 62 -117.14 19.13 31.69
CA ALA A 62 -116.46 19.86 30.62
C ALA A 62 -115.05 20.30 31.05
N GLU A 63 -114.89 20.85 32.27
CA GLU A 63 -113.57 21.22 32.80
C GLU A 63 -112.64 20.02 33.02
N ILE A 64 -113.17 18.86 33.42
CA ILE A 64 -112.38 17.62 33.49
C ILE A 64 -111.87 17.20 32.10
N VAL A 65 -112.70 17.29 31.05
CA VAL A 65 -112.27 16.97 29.68
C VAL A 65 -111.24 17.98 29.17
N ASN A 66 -111.40 19.28 29.46
CA ASN A 66 -110.43 20.32 29.10
C ASN A 66 -109.08 20.11 29.80
N THR A 67 -109.08 19.82 31.10
CA THR A 67 -107.84 19.57 31.86
C THR A 67 -107.17 18.26 31.48
N GLN A 68 -107.93 17.22 31.12
CA GLN A 68 -107.40 15.98 30.53
C GLN A 68 -106.71 16.25 29.19
N SER A 69 -107.34 16.98 28.26
CA SER A 69 -106.73 17.29 26.97
C SER A 69 -105.46 18.15 27.11
N LEU A 70 -105.44 19.10 28.05
CA LEU A 70 -104.24 19.87 28.38
C LEU A 70 -103.13 18.97 28.95
N SER A 71 -103.46 18.02 29.82
CA SER A 71 -102.49 17.04 30.34
C SER A 71 -101.92 16.15 29.23
N GLU A 72 -102.74 15.68 28.30
CA GLU A 72 -102.29 14.89 27.15
C GLU A 72 -101.37 15.68 26.21
N THR A 73 -101.70 16.94 25.90
CA THR A 73 -100.80 17.77 25.07
C THR A 73 -99.46 18.01 25.76
N LYS A 74 -99.44 18.18 27.09
CA LYS A 74 -98.20 18.29 27.87
C LYS A 74 -97.40 16.98 27.90
N LYS A 75 -98.05 15.82 27.99
CA LYS A 75 -97.36 14.51 27.85
C LYS A 75 -96.70 14.37 26.47
N ARG A 76 -97.42 14.68 25.39
CA ARG A 76 -96.86 14.62 24.02
C ARG A 76 -95.69 15.60 23.82
N GLN A 77 -95.70 16.75 24.49
CA GLN A 77 -94.57 17.68 24.49
C GLN A 77 -93.35 17.08 25.20
N LEU A 78 -93.52 16.50 26.40
CA LEU A 78 -92.44 15.82 27.11
C LEU A 78 -91.89 14.61 26.34
N GLU A 79 -92.74 13.79 25.72
CA GLU A 79 -92.34 12.67 24.86
C GLU A 79 -91.51 13.14 23.65
N SER A 80 -91.86 14.31 23.08
CA SER A 80 -91.10 14.94 22.00
C SER A 80 -89.76 15.49 22.47
N GLU A 81 -89.70 16.11 23.65
CA GLU A 81 -88.47 16.61 24.27
C GLU A 81 -87.52 15.46 24.63
N GLU A 82 -88.02 14.39 25.26
CA GLU A 82 -87.27 13.15 25.50
C GLU A 82 -86.76 12.53 24.19
N GLY A 83 -87.58 12.53 23.13
CA GLY A 83 -87.17 12.07 21.80
C GLY A 83 -85.97 12.86 21.26
N MET A 84 -86.01 14.20 21.37
CA MET A 84 -84.90 15.07 20.96
C MET A 84 -83.65 14.84 21.83
N CYS A 85 -83.79 14.74 23.16
CA CYS A 85 -82.67 14.45 24.05
C CYS A 85 -81.98 13.13 23.70
N ARG A 86 -82.75 12.04 23.46
CA ARG A 86 -82.19 10.74 23.05
C ARG A 86 -81.48 10.79 21.70
N VAL A 87 -81.89 11.65 20.77
CA VAL A 87 -81.18 11.88 19.51
C VAL A 87 -79.87 12.62 19.76
N MET A 88 -79.88 13.67 20.59
CA MET A 88 -78.67 14.41 20.96
C MET A 88 -77.66 13.55 21.73
N GLU A 89 -78.10 12.67 22.63
CA GLU A 89 -77.25 11.70 23.34
C GLU A 89 -76.56 10.74 22.36
N ARG A 90 -77.30 10.21 21.37
CA ARG A 90 -76.73 9.35 20.31
C ARG A 90 -75.73 10.10 19.45
N GLU A 91 -76.00 11.36 19.11
CA GLU A 91 -75.08 12.20 18.36
C GLU A 91 -73.81 12.52 19.15
N CYS A 92 -73.93 12.85 20.44
CA CYS A 92 -72.79 12.99 21.35
C CYS A 92 -71.97 11.70 21.45
N ALA A 93 -72.61 10.54 21.62
CA ALA A 93 -71.92 9.24 21.64
C ALA A 93 -71.21 8.92 20.31
N ARG A 94 -71.84 9.23 19.17
CA ARG A 94 -71.25 9.11 17.82
C ARG A 94 -70.03 10.01 17.65
N LEU A 95 -70.11 11.26 18.13
CA LEU A 95 -68.99 12.20 18.10
C LEU A 95 -67.85 11.76 19.03
N GLN A 96 -68.14 11.26 20.23
CA GLN A 96 -67.15 10.67 21.14
C GLN A 96 -66.46 9.44 20.52
N GLN A 97 -67.22 8.54 19.89
CA GLN A 97 -66.64 7.38 19.17
C GLN A 97 -65.76 7.83 17.99
N ARG A 98 -66.16 8.87 17.26
CA ARG A 98 -65.34 9.43 16.18
C ARG A 98 -64.09 10.14 16.72
N GLN A 99 -64.17 10.77 17.88
CA GLN A 99 -63.02 11.38 18.55
C GLN A 99 -62.01 10.32 19.02
N THR A 100 -62.46 9.19 19.59
CA THR A 100 -61.54 8.10 19.97
C THR A 100 -60.92 7.42 18.75
N GLN A 101 -61.69 7.20 17.67
CA GLN A 101 -61.15 6.72 16.39
C GLN A 101 -60.08 7.66 15.81
N LEU A 102 -60.32 8.98 15.80
CA LEU A 102 -59.34 9.97 15.37
C LEU A 102 -58.11 10.03 16.30
N GLY A 103 -58.29 9.79 17.60
CA GLY A 103 -57.20 9.64 18.56
C GLY A 103 -56.28 8.47 18.22
N LEU A 104 -56.85 7.28 17.98
CA LEU A 104 -56.10 6.09 17.56
C LEU A 104 -55.36 6.31 16.23
N VAL A 105 -56.02 6.93 15.24
CA VAL A 105 -55.36 7.26 13.96
C VAL A 105 -54.23 8.28 14.16
N ALA A 106 -54.37 9.23 15.08
CA ALA A 106 -53.30 10.18 15.41
C ALA A 106 -52.11 9.51 16.14
N GLU A 107 -52.37 8.48 16.95
CA GLU A 107 -51.34 7.63 17.56
C GLU A 107 -50.62 6.77 16.51
N GLU A 108 -51.36 6.07 15.64
CA GLU A 108 -50.76 5.33 14.51
C GLU A 108 -49.90 6.21 13.60
N VAL A 109 -50.33 7.45 13.31
CA VAL A 109 -49.54 8.40 12.52
C VAL A 109 -48.29 8.84 13.28
N ARG A 110 -48.35 8.96 14.61
CA ARG A 110 -47.20 9.29 15.47
C ARG A 110 -46.19 8.14 15.51
N ASP A 111 -46.65 6.90 15.61
CA ASP A 111 -45.80 5.70 15.59
C ASP A 111 -45.18 5.46 14.20
N ARG A 112 -45.93 5.77 13.13
CA ARG A 112 -45.37 5.80 11.77
C ARG A 112 -44.31 6.89 11.65
N LEU A 113 -44.53 8.08 12.21
CA LEU A 113 -43.56 9.18 12.21
C LEU A 113 -42.28 8.82 12.97
N THR A 114 -42.37 8.25 14.17
CA THR A 114 -41.19 7.78 14.92
C THR A 114 -40.45 6.70 14.14
N SER A 115 -41.16 5.70 13.59
CA SER A 115 -40.52 4.67 12.74
C SER A 115 -39.80 5.24 11.50
N VAL A 116 -40.24 6.39 10.99
CA VAL A 116 -39.58 7.10 9.87
C VAL A 116 -38.41 7.92 10.39
N GLN A 117 -38.52 8.57 11.55
CA GLN A 117 -37.42 9.28 12.22
C GLN A 117 -36.29 8.32 12.59
N ASP A 118 -36.59 7.14 13.13
CA ASP A 118 -35.61 6.10 13.44
C ASP A 118 -34.90 5.58 12.18
N ARG A 119 -35.65 5.36 11.08
CA ARG A 119 -35.09 5.00 9.78
C ARG A 119 -34.20 6.10 9.19
N ILE A 120 -34.58 7.37 9.35
CA ILE A 120 -33.75 8.52 8.94
C ILE A 120 -32.50 8.60 9.82
N PHE A 121 -32.60 8.38 11.13
CA PHE A 121 -31.47 8.37 12.05
C PHE A 121 -30.47 7.26 11.71
N HIS A 122 -30.93 6.02 11.56
CA HIS A 122 -30.08 4.91 11.11
C HIS A 122 -29.52 5.12 9.70
N GLY A 123 -30.28 5.73 8.79
CA GLY A 123 -29.80 6.13 7.47
C GLY A 123 -28.69 7.18 7.54
N ASN A 124 -28.82 8.19 8.40
CA ASN A 124 -27.81 9.21 8.64
C ASN A 124 -26.55 8.62 9.29
N LEU A 125 -26.70 7.77 10.31
CA LEU A 125 -25.58 7.06 10.93
C LEU A 125 -24.82 6.22 9.88
N ARG A 126 -25.55 5.53 9.00
CA ARG A 126 -24.94 4.78 7.89
C ARG A 126 -24.26 5.69 6.86
N ILE A 127 -24.78 6.90 6.62
CA ILE A 127 -24.11 7.92 5.79
C ILE A 127 -22.84 8.42 6.46
N GLU A 128 -22.80 8.58 7.79
CA GLU A 128 -21.60 8.95 8.54
C GLU A 128 -20.55 7.84 8.50
N GLU A 129 -20.93 6.56 8.67
CA GLU A 129 -20.05 5.41 8.45
C GLU A 129 -19.51 5.35 7.01
N LEU A 130 -20.35 5.67 6.01
CA LEU A 130 -19.92 5.72 4.61
C LEU A 130 -19.01 6.91 4.31
N LYS A 131 -19.13 8.02 5.05
CA LYS A 131 -18.21 9.16 4.95
C LYS A 131 -16.86 8.81 5.57
N THR A 132 -16.82 8.31 6.81
CA THR A 132 -15.54 7.96 7.45
C THR A 132 -14.79 6.86 6.70
N THR A 133 -15.51 5.91 6.09
CA THR A 133 -14.89 4.93 5.18
C THR A 133 -14.48 5.52 3.83
N MET A 134 -15.20 6.52 3.29
CA MET A 134 -14.76 7.27 2.10
C MET A 134 -13.50 8.09 2.38
N ASP A 135 -13.46 8.80 3.50
CA ASP A 135 -12.33 9.61 3.95
C ASP A 135 -11.10 8.71 4.15
N TYR A 136 -11.26 7.55 4.82
CA TYR A 136 -10.20 6.55 4.97
C TYR A 136 -9.72 5.99 3.62
N ASN A 137 -10.63 5.62 2.72
CA ASN A 137 -10.26 5.14 1.37
C ASN A 137 -9.54 6.24 0.55
N GLN A 138 -9.85 7.52 0.80
CA GLN A 138 -9.16 8.65 0.18
C GLN A 138 -7.76 8.81 0.78
N GLU A 139 -7.59 8.74 2.10
CA GLU A 139 -6.28 8.74 2.76
C GLU A 139 -5.40 7.56 2.29
N GLU A 140 -5.96 6.35 2.13
CA GLU A 140 -5.27 5.22 1.54
C GLU A 140 -4.86 5.50 0.08
N LEU A 141 -5.77 6.04 -0.74
CA LEU A 141 -5.47 6.36 -2.15
C LEU A 141 -4.36 7.40 -2.26
N GLU A 142 -4.38 8.46 -1.45
CA GLU A 142 -3.33 9.48 -1.39
C GLU A 142 -1.98 8.89 -0.95
N GLN A 143 -1.97 7.95 0.00
CA GLN A 143 -0.77 7.19 0.37
C GLN A 143 -0.25 6.30 -0.78
N TRP A 144 -1.15 5.64 -1.53
CA TRP A 144 -0.77 4.84 -2.70
C TRP A 144 -0.24 5.68 -3.85
N ASP A 145 -0.83 6.86 -4.11
CA ASP A 145 -0.35 7.79 -5.13
C ASP A 145 1.02 8.41 -4.76
N GLU A 146 1.25 8.71 -3.49
CA GLU A 146 2.55 9.22 -3.03
C GLU A 146 3.62 8.11 -3.02
N ALA A 147 3.28 6.90 -2.59
CA ALA A 147 4.16 5.73 -2.71
C ALA A 147 4.48 5.40 -4.19
N ARG A 148 3.51 5.59 -5.09
CA ARG A 148 3.69 5.47 -6.53
C ARG A 148 4.63 6.56 -7.06
N ARG A 149 4.47 7.83 -6.68
CA ARG A 149 5.42 8.90 -7.02
C ARG A 149 6.84 8.55 -6.60
N GLN A 150 7.01 8.12 -5.35
CA GLN A 150 8.32 7.72 -4.83
C GLN A 150 8.92 6.57 -5.65
N LYS A 151 8.10 5.63 -6.15
CA LYS A 151 8.56 4.57 -7.06
C LYS A 151 8.90 5.07 -8.46
N GLU A 152 8.13 5.99 -9.02
CA GLU A 152 8.45 6.63 -10.31
C GLU A 152 9.75 7.47 -10.19
N GLU A 153 10.00 8.14 -9.06
CA GLU A 153 11.24 8.85 -8.75
C GLU A 153 12.44 7.89 -8.56
N ASP A 154 12.25 6.79 -7.80
CA ASP A 154 13.25 5.71 -7.66
C ASP A 154 13.63 5.13 -9.03
N GLU A 155 12.65 4.84 -9.89
CA GLU A 155 12.89 4.31 -11.24
C GLU A 155 13.64 5.30 -12.13
N LEU A 156 13.32 6.60 -12.06
CA LEU A 156 14.06 7.65 -12.75
C LEU A 156 15.50 7.76 -12.25
N ALA A 157 15.74 7.62 -10.94
CA ALA A 157 17.08 7.60 -10.36
C ALA A 157 17.88 6.35 -10.80
N ILE A 158 17.27 5.17 -10.78
CA ILE A 158 17.87 3.92 -11.29
C ILE A 158 18.21 4.05 -12.78
N ALA A 159 17.30 4.60 -13.60
CA ALA A 159 17.54 4.85 -15.02
C ALA A 159 18.66 5.89 -15.26
N HIS A 160 18.82 6.87 -14.36
CA HIS A 160 19.94 7.82 -14.42
C HIS A 160 21.28 7.14 -14.08
N TYR A 161 21.34 6.36 -13.00
CA TYR A 161 22.54 5.60 -12.65
C TYR A 161 22.91 4.58 -13.73
N SER A 162 21.94 3.86 -14.29
CA SER A 162 22.14 2.95 -15.42
C SER A 162 22.78 3.64 -16.64
N LYS A 163 22.35 4.86 -16.99
CA LYS A 163 22.98 5.66 -18.06
C LYS A 163 24.41 6.09 -17.73
N ILE A 164 24.70 6.42 -16.47
CA ILE A 164 26.05 6.76 -16.01
C ILE A 164 26.96 5.52 -16.09
N ASP A 165 26.47 4.36 -15.64
CA ASP A 165 27.20 3.10 -15.68
C ASP A 165 27.42 2.61 -17.12
N GLU A 166 26.44 2.75 -18.01
CA GLU A 166 26.64 2.53 -19.45
C GLU A 166 27.74 3.41 -20.04
N ALA A 167 27.74 4.71 -19.70
CA ALA A 167 28.76 5.64 -20.19
C ALA A 167 30.16 5.25 -19.65
N LYS A 168 30.24 4.84 -18.38
CA LYS A 168 31.47 4.39 -17.74
C LYS A 168 31.96 3.05 -18.28
N MET A 169 31.05 2.11 -18.57
CA MET A 169 31.34 0.87 -19.28
C MET A 169 31.92 1.17 -20.66
N LYS A 170 31.27 2.04 -21.47
CA LYS A 170 31.78 2.46 -22.78
C LYS A 170 33.19 3.09 -22.69
N GLN A 171 33.46 3.91 -21.66
CA GLN A 171 34.80 4.47 -21.40
C GLN A 171 35.83 3.38 -21.04
N LEU A 172 35.47 2.39 -20.24
CA LEU A 172 36.33 1.26 -19.88
C LEU A 172 36.57 0.32 -21.07
N THR A 173 35.57 0.06 -21.92
CA THR A 173 35.76 -0.71 -23.15
C THR A 173 36.74 0.01 -24.08
N GLN A 174 36.60 1.32 -24.27
CA GLN A 174 37.55 2.12 -25.07
C GLN A 174 38.97 2.16 -24.47
N SER A 175 39.12 2.09 -23.13
CA SER A 175 40.46 2.03 -22.52
C SER A 175 41.09 0.65 -22.68
N ILE A 176 40.30 -0.43 -22.58
CA ILE A 176 40.71 -1.80 -22.90
C ILE A 176 41.15 -1.90 -24.37
N GLU A 177 40.35 -1.41 -25.33
CA GLU A 177 40.70 -1.41 -26.76
C GLU A 177 42.01 -0.66 -27.04
N LYS A 178 42.25 0.48 -26.38
CA LYS A 178 43.51 1.22 -26.49
C LYS A 178 44.70 0.46 -25.90
N LEU A 179 44.51 -0.20 -24.76
CA LEU A 179 45.55 -1.04 -24.14
C LEU A 179 45.85 -2.27 -24.99
N GLU A 180 44.83 -2.95 -25.54
CA GLU A 180 45.01 -4.05 -26.48
C GLU A 180 45.74 -3.61 -27.75
N ALA A 181 45.39 -2.46 -28.34
CA ALA A 181 46.10 -1.91 -29.48
C ALA A 181 47.58 -1.60 -29.14
N GLY A 182 47.83 -1.11 -27.93
CA GLY A 182 49.19 -0.94 -27.39
C GLY A 182 49.96 -2.26 -27.29
N VAL A 183 49.36 -3.30 -26.71
CA VAL A 183 49.95 -4.64 -26.60
C VAL A 183 50.21 -5.26 -27.97
N ARG A 184 49.26 -5.14 -28.92
CA ARG A 184 49.44 -5.60 -30.31
C ARG A 184 50.60 -4.87 -31.00
N LYS A 185 50.76 -3.56 -30.78
CA LYS A 185 51.89 -2.78 -31.30
C LYS A 185 53.21 -3.24 -30.69
N GLN A 186 53.28 -3.42 -29.37
CA GLN A 186 54.48 -3.90 -28.68
C GLN A 186 54.87 -5.32 -29.11
N ARG A 187 53.89 -6.22 -29.34
CA ARG A 187 54.16 -7.55 -29.89
C ARG A 187 54.77 -7.48 -31.29
N LYS A 188 54.22 -6.65 -32.19
CA LYS A 188 54.82 -6.44 -33.52
C LYS A 188 56.25 -5.91 -33.43
N GLN A 189 56.51 -4.93 -32.57
CA GLN A 189 57.87 -4.40 -32.37
C GLN A 189 58.81 -5.49 -31.83
N LEU A 190 58.35 -6.35 -30.92
CA LEU A 190 59.14 -7.48 -30.42
C LEU A 190 59.41 -8.54 -31.50
N GLU A 191 58.43 -8.82 -32.36
CA GLU A 191 58.58 -9.72 -33.52
C GLU A 191 59.56 -9.14 -34.55
N GLU A 192 59.47 -7.83 -34.85
CA GLU A 192 60.41 -7.10 -35.71
C GLU A 192 61.85 -7.18 -35.15
N GLU A 193 62.04 -6.89 -33.86
CA GLU A 193 63.37 -6.99 -33.21
C GLU A 193 63.88 -8.43 -33.06
N MET A 194 62.98 -9.43 -32.95
CA MET A 194 63.37 -10.83 -33.04
C MET A 194 63.86 -11.20 -34.44
N VAL A 195 63.23 -10.69 -35.50
CA VAL A 195 63.66 -10.96 -36.88
C VAL A 195 64.97 -10.24 -37.20
N THR A 196 65.18 -9.00 -36.74
CA THR A 196 66.46 -8.30 -36.92
C THR A 196 67.59 -9.00 -36.18
N THR A 197 67.39 -9.41 -34.93
CA THR A 197 68.41 -10.15 -34.16
C THR A 197 68.71 -11.53 -34.75
N GLN A 198 67.71 -12.27 -35.23
CA GLN A 198 67.93 -13.52 -35.99
C GLN A 198 68.69 -13.28 -37.29
N HIS A 199 68.39 -12.21 -38.03
CA HIS A 199 69.11 -11.87 -39.25
C HIS A 199 70.60 -11.56 -38.97
N VAL A 200 70.89 -10.72 -37.97
CA VAL A 200 72.26 -10.43 -37.52
C VAL A 200 72.98 -11.70 -37.05
N GLN A 201 72.29 -12.62 -36.36
CA GLN A 201 72.88 -13.90 -35.97
C GLN A 201 73.25 -14.77 -37.19
N VAL A 202 72.40 -14.83 -38.21
CA VAL A 202 72.71 -15.53 -39.48
C VAL A 202 73.88 -14.88 -40.22
N GLU A 203 73.99 -13.54 -40.21
CA GLU A 203 75.16 -12.84 -40.77
C GLU A 203 76.43 -13.14 -39.97
N LEU A 204 76.38 -13.18 -38.64
CA LEU A 204 77.51 -13.56 -37.79
C LEU A 204 77.94 -15.01 -38.03
N ASP A 205 77.01 -15.96 -38.13
CA ASP A 205 77.30 -17.36 -38.44
C ASP A 205 77.91 -17.51 -39.84
N ARG A 206 77.42 -16.74 -40.82
CA ARG A 206 78.01 -16.67 -42.17
C ARG A 206 79.45 -16.14 -42.12
N VAL A 207 79.68 -15.00 -41.45
CA VAL A 207 81.02 -14.42 -41.28
C VAL A 207 81.95 -15.39 -40.54
N ALA A 208 81.47 -16.10 -39.51
CA ALA A 208 82.24 -17.12 -38.80
C ALA A 208 82.57 -18.36 -39.66
N ASN A 209 81.72 -18.71 -40.63
CA ASN A 209 82.02 -19.74 -41.63
C ASN A 209 83.01 -19.23 -42.69
N GLU A 210 82.90 -17.98 -43.13
CA GLU A 210 83.85 -17.34 -44.05
C GLU A 210 85.24 -17.17 -43.39
N TYR A 211 85.32 -16.80 -42.11
CA TYR A 211 86.56 -16.79 -41.32
C TYR A 211 87.19 -18.17 -41.20
N ARG A 212 86.40 -19.23 -40.98
CA ARG A 212 86.92 -20.61 -40.95
C ARG A 212 87.53 -21.01 -42.29
N LYS A 213 86.85 -20.74 -43.41
CA LYS A 213 87.42 -20.95 -44.75
C LYS A 213 88.72 -20.18 -44.96
N LEU A 214 88.78 -18.90 -44.62
CA LEU A 214 90.01 -18.09 -44.73
C LEU A 214 91.15 -18.62 -43.83
N HIS A 215 90.83 -19.24 -42.69
CA HIS A 215 91.80 -19.92 -41.85
C HIS A 215 92.29 -21.24 -42.45
N ASP A 216 91.40 -22.04 -43.05
CA ASP A 216 91.73 -23.28 -43.76
C ASP A 216 92.58 -22.98 -45.02
N ASP A 217 92.18 -21.98 -45.82
CA ASP A 217 92.92 -21.50 -47.00
C ASP A 217 94.31 -20.98 -46.61
N ARG A 218 94.41 -20.22 -45.50
CA ARG A 218 95.69 -19.79 -44.93
C ARG A 218 96.53 -20.97 -44.44
N GLY A 219 95.91 -22.00 -43.88
CA GLY A 219 96.57 -23.25 -43.50
C GLY A 219 97.20 -23.93 -44.73
N GLY A 220 96.41 -24.12 -45.79
CA GLY A 220 96.89 -24.66 -47.06
C GLY A 220 98.03 -23.84 -47.68
N MET A 221 97.94 -22.50 -47.68
CA MET A 221 99.04 -21.64 -48.14
C MET A 221 100.30 -21.76 -47.27
N LEU A 222 100.17 -22.00 -45.96
CA LEU A 222 101.30 -22.24 -45.08
C LEU A 222 101.93 -23.61 -45.32
N ASP A 223 101.13 -24.66 -45.56
CA ASP A 223 101.61 -25.99 -45.93
C ASP A 223 102.35 -25.96 -47.28
N GLU A 224 101.82 -25.25 -48.28
CA GLU A 224 102.50 -24.99 -49.56
C GLU A 224 103.82 -24.24 -49.35
N TRP A 225 103.85 -23.21 -48.50
CA TRP A 225 105.07 -22.48 -48.14
C TRP A 225 106.10 -23.35 -47.42
N GLU A 226 105.68 -24.19 -46.47
CA GLU A 226 106.55 -25.16 -45.81
C GLU A 226 107.12 -26.15 -46.80
N GLN A 227 106.31 -26.64 -47.74
CA GLN A 227 106.76 -27.54 -48.79
C GLN A 227 107.81 -26.87 -49.69
N VAL A 228 107.58 -25.61 -50.09
CA VAL A 228 108.59 -24.82 -50.84
C VAL A 228 109.88 -24.67 -50.02
N ILE A 229 109.81 -24.29 -48.74
CA ILE A 229 110.98 -24.18 -47.85
C ILE A 229 111.74 -25.51 -47.74
N ARG A 230 111.04 -26.65 -47.59
CA ARG A 230 111.66 -27.98 -47.57
C ARG A 230 112.38 -28.29 -48.89
N THR A 231 111.76 -28.01 -50.04
CA THR A 231 112.43 -28.21 -51.35
C THR A 231 113.64 -27.28 -51.57
N ILE A 232 113.67 -26.10 -50.94
CA ILE A 232 114.84 -25.21 -50.93
C ILE A 232 115.94 -25.84 -50.07
N ALA A 233 115.62 -26.28 -48.84
CA ALA A 233 116.60 -26.91 -47.95
C ALA A 233 117.20 -28.21 -48.54
N GLU A 234 116.39 -29.04 -49.20
CA GLU A 234 116.87 -30.24 -49.93
C GLU A 234 117.81 -29.86 -51.09
N ARG A 235 117.55 -28.76 -51.79
CA ARG A 235 118.44 -28.25 -52.85
C ARG A 235 119.73 -27.66 -52.30
N ASP A 236 119.67 -26.90 -51.20
CA ASP A 236 120.85 -26.34 -50.55
C ASP A 236 121.77 -27.45 -50.00
N GLU A 237 121.20 -28.51 -49.43
CA GLU A 237 121.96 -29.69 -49.00
C GLU A 237 122.58 -30.44 -50.20
N ALA A 238 121.84 -30.58 -51.31
CA ALA A 238 122.41 -31.15 -52.54
C ALA A 238 123.54 -30.29 -53.13
N ILE A 239 123.44 -28.95 -53.04
CA ILE A 239 124.51 -28.02 -53.41
C ILE A 239 125.71 -28.18 -52.47
N ARG A 240 125.49 -28.35 -51.16
CA ARG A 240 126.56 -28.57 -50.17
C ARG A 240 127.32 -29.86 -50.47
N ILE A 241 126.63 -30.97 -50.72
CA ILE A 241 127.23 -32.26 -51.10
C ILE A 241 128.01 -32.13 -52.42
N ALA A 242 127.47 -31.42 -53.42
CA ALA A 242 128.18 -31.17 -54.67
C ALA A 242 129.45 -30.32 -54.48
N ALA A 243 129.42 -29.33 -53.57
CA ALA A 243 130.57 -28.51 -53.23
C ALA A 243 131.65 -29.29 -52.47
N GLU A 244 131.27 -30.20 -51.56
CA GLU A 244 132.20 -31.12 -50.88
C GLU A 244 132.89 -32.05 -51.87
N GLN A 245 132.15 -32.68 -52.80
CA GLN A 245 132.73 -33.49 -53.88
C GLN A 245 133.70 -32.69 -54.78
N TYR A 246 133.39 -31.41 -55.03
CA TYR A 246 134.27 -30.52 -55.80
C TYR A 246 135.57 -30.20 -55.04
N ALA A 247 135.49 -29.98 -53.73
CA ALA A 247 136.63 -29.73 -52.86
C ALA A 247 137.56 -30.97 -52.77
N ASP A 248 136.99 -32.17 -52.64
CA ASP A 248 137.74 -33.44 -52.69
C ASP A 248 138.45 -33.63 -54.03
N GLY A 249 137.79 -33.31 -55.14
CA GLY A 249 138.39 -33.31 -56.47
C GLY A 249 139.60 -32.37 -56.58
N VAL A 250 139.51 -31.16 -56.04
CA VAL A 250 140.63 -30.20 -55.99
C VAL A 250 141.78 -30.71 -55.10
N ALA A 251 141.47 -31.32 -53.95
CA ALA A 251 142.47 -31.90 -53.05
C ALA A 251 143.21 -33.08 -53.69
N TRP A 252 142.51 -33.92 -54.47
CA TRP A 252 143.09 -35.02 -55.23
C TRP A 252 144.07 -34.52 -56.32
N ILE A 253 143.70 -33.46 -57.04
CA ILE A 253 144.58 -32.84 -58.05
C ILE A 253 145.87 -32.30 -57.41
N LYS A 254 145.79 -31.63 -56.25
CA LYS A 254 146.97 -31.10 -55.54
C LYS A 254 147.95 -32.21 -55.15
N LYS A 255 147.48 -33.30 -54.52
CA LYS A 255 148.33 -34.46 -54.17
C LYS A 255 149.04 -35.06 -55.39
N ARG A 256 148.37 -35.07 -56.55
CA ARG A 256 148.95 -35.61 -57.80
C ARG A 256 149.96 -34.65 -58.45
N GLN A 257 149.86 -33.35 -58.20
CA GLN A 257 150.88 -32.37 -58.58
C GLN A 257 152.14 -32.47 -57.70
N GLU A 258 151.99 -32.74 -56.40
CA GLU A 258 153.12 -32.97 -55.48
C GLU A 258 153.96 -34.19 -55.89
N VAL A 259 153.31 -35.32 -56.20
CA VAL A 259 153.98 -36.53 -56.71
C VAL A 259 154.69 -36.27 -58.06
N LYS A 260 154.16 -35.39 -58.91
CA LYS A 260 154.82 -35.01 -60.17
C LYS A 260 156.08 -34.19 -59.93
N LYS A 261 156.14 -33.36 -58.88
CA LYS A 261 157.35 -32.61 -58.52
C LYS A 261 158.45 -33.56 -58.05
N SER A 262 158.18 -34.45 -57.08
CA SER A 262 159.19 -35.38 -56.56
C SER A 262 159.77 -36.32 -57.63
N LEU A 263 158.99 -36.68 -58.66
CA LEU A 263 159.47 -37.43 -59.82
C LEU A 263 160.31 -36.59 -60.81
N SER A 264 160.19 -35.27 -60.80
CA SER A 264 161.07 -34.36 -61.53
C SER A 264 162.40 -34.19 -60.81
N ASP A 265 162.35 -33.96 -59.50
CA ASP A 265 163.54 -33.71 -58.68
C ASP A 265 164.51 -34.92 -58.74
N ALA A 266 163.98 -36.14 -58.64
CA ALA A 266 164.76 -37.38 -58.80
C ALA A 266 165.31 -37.62 -60.23
N LEU A 267 164.74 -36.97 -61.26
CA LEU A 267 165.25 -37.03 -62.64
C LEU A 267 166.43 -36.08 -62.84
N ASP A 268 166.45 -34.96 -62.12
CA ASP A 268 167.55 -33.99 -62.19
C ASP A 268 168.76 -34.47 -61.36
N GLU A 269 168.54 -35.08 -60.19
CA GLU A 269 169.58 -35.76 -59.39
C GLU A 269 170.32 -36.84 -60.22
N ALA A 270 169.58 -37.65 -60.98
CA ALA A 270 170.15 -38.67 -61.87
C ALA A 270 170.94 -38.09 -63.07
N LYS A 271 170.70 -36.83 -63.48
CA LYS A 271 171.51 -36.18 -64.52
C LYS A 271 172.86 -35.74 -63.98
N GLU A 272 172.90 -35.17 -62.78
CA GLU A 272 174.13 -34.75 -62.11
C GLU A 272 175.11 -35.93 -61.96
N GLU A 273 174.61 -37.12 -61.59
CA GLU A 273 175.42 -38.34 -61.55
C GLU A 273 176.03 -38.70 -62.93
N THR A 274 175.29 -38.51 -64.03
CA THR A 274 175.82 -38.78 -65.39
C THR A 274 176.85 -37.74 -65.87
N GLU A 275 176.80 -36.51 -65.39
CA GLU A 275 177.82 -35.50 -65.73
C GLU A 275 179.18 -35.83 -65.09
N VAL A 276 179.18 -36.32 -63.84
CA VAL A 276 180.40 -36.76 -63.14
C VAL A 276 181.08 -37.93 -63.88
N ILE A 277 180.31 -38.90 -64.38
CA ILE A 277 180.83 -40.02 -65.17
C ILE A 277 181.50 -39.51 -66.47
N ASN A 278 180.86 -38.57 -67.17
CA ASN A 278 181.37 -37.99 -68.42
C ASN A 278 182.69 -37.20 -68.26
N TYR A 279 182.97 -36.62 -67.09
CA TYR A 279 184.27 -35.98 -66.83
C TYR A 279 185.42 -37.00 -66.80
N THR A 280 185.21 -38.16 -66.15
CA THR A 280 186.25 -39.20 -66.00
C THR A 280 186.64 -39.89 -67.31
N ILE A 281 185.77 -39.87 -68.31
CA ILE A 281 186.02 -40.44 -69.65
C ILE A 281 186.99 -39.55 -70.44
N LYS A 282 186.82 -38.22 -70.40
CA LYS A 282 187.63 -37.25 -71.17
C LYS A 282 189.12 -37.24 -70.82
N GLU A 283 189.49 -37.55 -69.57
CA GLU A 283 190.91 -37.69 -69.20
C GLU A 283 191.56 -38.96 -69.77
N ARG A 284 190.79 -40.05 -69.92
CA ARG A 284 191.29 -41.30 -70.52
C ARG A 284 191.43 -41.23 -72.04
N GLU A 285 190.75 -40.30 -72.71
CA GLU A 285 190.93 -40.06 -74.15
C GLU A 285 192.24 -39.31 -74.46
N LYS A 286 192.62 -38.30 -73.65
CA LYS A 286 193.87 -37.54 -73.85
C LYS A 286 195.15 -38.37 -73.77
N THR A 287 195.14 -39.49 -73.05
CA THR A 287 196.30 -40.39 -72.98
C THR A 287 196.44 -41.28 -74.23
N SER A 288 195.36 -41.49 -75.00
CA SER A 288 195.36 -42.32 -76.21
C SER A 288 195.96 -41.61 -77.43
N GLN A 289 195.83 -40.28 -77.54
CA GLN A 289 196.42 -39.50 -78.65
C GLN A 289 197.96 -39.41 -78.63
N LYS A 290 198.64 -39.91 -77.59
CA LYS A 290 200.12 -39.90 -77.51
C LYS A 290 200.84 -40.74 -78.57
N LEU A 291 200.16 -41.67 -79.25
CA LEU A 291 200.80 -42.89 -79.77
C LEU A 291 200.61 -43.20 -81.26
N GLN A 292 200.08 -42.28 -82.09
CA GLN A 292 199.77 -42.58 -83.49
C GLN A 292 200.59 -41.89 -84.60
N GLU A 293 201.30 -40.78 -84.34
CA GLU A 293 202.06 -40.07 -85.41
C GLU A 293 203.53 -39.78 -85.09
N ALA A 294 204.09 -40.54 -84.14
CA ALA A 294 205.44 -41.06 -84.37
C ALA A 294 205.41 -42.06 -85.55
N VAL A 295 206.58 -42.47 -86.06
CA VAL A 295 206.79 -43.17 -87.37
C VAL A 295 206.95 -42.30 -88.67
N PRO A 296 207.46 -41.04 -88.66
CA PRO A 296 208.75 -40.69 -89.30
C PRO A 296 209.22 -41.26 -90.66
N VAL A 297 210.51 -41.57 -90.72
CA VAL A 297 211.26 -42.23 -91.80
C VAL A 297 211.65 -41.35 -93.01
N LEU A 298 210.87 -40.34 -93.44
CA LEU A 298 210.99 -39.81 -94.82
C LEU A 298 211.09 -38.27 -95.03
N THR A 299 211.91 -37.56 -94.25
CA THR A 299 212.67 -36.37 -94.78
C THR A 299 213.92 -35.99 -93.97
N GLN A 300 214.44 -36.94 -93.18
CA GLN A 300 215.73 -36.84 -92.46
C GLN A 300 216.96 -36.90 -93.40
N GLU A 301 216.73 -36.72 -94.70
CA GLU A 301 217.74 -36.61 -95.77
C GLU A 301 217.86 -35.16 -96.30
N VAL A 302 217.04 -34.22 -95.81
CA VAL A 302 217.28 -32.75 -95.90
C VAL A 302 218.13 -32.24 -94.70
N GLN A 303 218.35 -33.11 -93.71
CA GLN A 303 219.25 -32.96 -92.55
C GLN A 303 220.56 -32.20 -92.83
N ASN A 304 221.19 -32.43 -93.99
CA ASN A 304 222.61 -32.16 -94.17
C ASN A 304 222.93 -30.81 -94.85
N LEU A 305 221.97 -29.89 -94.98
CA LEU A 305 222.15 -28.56 -95.59
C LEU A 305 221.81 -27.35 -94.71
N GLN A 306 221.22 -27.55 -93.51
CA GLN A 306 220.95 -26.45 -92.58
C GLN A 306 221.99 -26.36 -91.45
N ASP A 307 222.61 -27.49 -91.08
CA ASP A 307 223.56 -27.60 -89.96
C ASP A 307 224.92 -26.91 -90.24
N GLU A 308 225.19 -26.43 -91.47
CA GLU A 308 226.32 -25.52 -91.77
C GLU A 308 226.00 -24.03 -91.51
N VAL A 309 224.75 -23.64 -91.22
CA VAL A 309 224.34 -22.21 -91.19
C VAL A 309 224.22 -21.58 -89.80
N ASP A 310 223.79 -22.31 -88.75
CA ASP A 310 223.54 -21.71 -87.42
C ASP A 310 224.43 -22.23 -86.27
N ALA A 311 225.54 -22.92 -86.60
CA ALA A 311 226.70 -23.01 -85.73
C ALA A 311 227.26 -21.61 -85.34
N LEU A 312 226.83 -20.55 -86.06
CA LEU A 312 227.05 -19.14 -85.73
C LEU A 312 226.10 -18.56 -84.65
N ARG A 313 225.34 -19.40 -83.92
CA ARG A 313 224.51 -18.96 -82.77
C ARG A 313 224.87 -19.54 -81.41
N GLU A 314 225.87 -20.41 -81.33
CA GLU A 314 226.26 -21.06 -80.08
C GLU A 314 227.12 -20.16 -79.13
N GLU A 315 227.40 -18.91 -79.53
CA GLU A 315 228.07 -17.91 -78.69
C GLU A 315 227.19 -17.30 -77.58
N ALA A 316 225.86 -17.40 -77.65
CA ALA A 316 224.95 -16.81 -76.66
C ALA A 316 224.79 -17.62 -75.35
N SER A 317 225.34 -18.84 -75.29
CA SER A 317 225.00 -19.89 -74.32
C SER A 317 225.73 -19.83 -72.96
N ARG A 318 226.05 -18.64 -72.39
CA ARG A 318 226.89 -18.55 -71.16
C ARG A 318 226.43 -17.70 -69.97
N ALA A 319 225.42 -16.83 -70.07
CA ALA A 319 224.96 -16.00 -68.92
C ALA A 319 224.00 -16.72 -67.95
N THR A 320 223.36 -17.82 -68.38
CA THR A 320 222.68 -18.75 -67.48
C THR A 320 223.68 -19.64 -66.74
N ARG A 321 224.10 -19.26 -65.52
CA ARG A 321 224.64 -20.19 -64.52
C ARG A 321 224.48 -19.78 -63.04
N ASP A 322 224.56 -18.49 -62.67
CA ASP A 322 224.83 -18.15 -61.26
C ASP A 322 223.65 -18.20 -60.25
N LYS A 323 222.44 -17.73 -60.58
CA LYS A 323 221.41 -17.50 -59.52
C LYS A 323 220.52 -18.70 -59.15
N ARG A 324 221.01 -19.94 -59.34
CA ARG A 324 220.41 -21.16 -58.74
C ARG A 324 220.97 -21.50 -57.34
N ALA A 325 221.84 -20.67 -56.78
CA ALA A 325 222.51 -20.93 -55.49
C ALA A 325 221.65 -20.68 -54.22
N ALA A 326 220.54 -19.94 -54.29
CA ALA A 326 219.80 -19.46 -53.11
C ALA A 326 218.68 -20.42 -52.60
N ILE A 327 218.89 -21.74 -52.70
CA ILE A 327 217.84 -22.77 -52.49
C ILE A 327 217.84 -23.42 -51.09
N LEU A 328 218.83 -23.15 -50.22
CA LEU A 328 219.12 -23.99 -49.03
C LEU A 328 218.88 -23.36 -47.64
N GLN A 329 217.82 -22.55 -47.50
CA GLN A 329 217.19 -22.20 -46.21
C GLN A 329 215.65 -22.23 -46.40
N LEU A 330 215.02 -23.39 -46.59
CA LEU A 330 214.77 -24.46 -45.60
C LEU A 330 214.03 -23.93 -44.36
N GLU A 331 212.71 -24.14 -44.28
CA GLU A 331 212.07 -25.35 -43.70
C GLU A 331 211.91 -25.37 -42.17
N GLU A 332 212.30 -24.31 -41.43
CA GLU A 332 212.00 -24.22 -39.97
C GLU A 332 210.62 -23.62 -39.63
N THR A 333 210.08 -22.66 -40.39
CA THR A 333 208.88 -21.89 -39.98
C THR A 333 207.53 -22.55 -40.26
N PHE A 334 207.51 -23.75 -40.83
CA PHE A 334 206.29 -24.55 -41.01
C PHE A 334 205.67 -25.07 -39.69
N ALA A 335 206.30 -24.79 -38.53
CA ALA A 335 205.81 -25.19 -37.20
C ALA A 335 205.18 -24.07 -36.34
N GLU A 336 205.13 -22.81 -36.81
CA GLU A 336 204.73 -21.66 -35.94
C GLU A 336 203.28 -21.19 -36.07
N ILE A 337 202.63 -21.30 -37.23
CA ILE A 337 201.35 -20.59 -37.46
C ILE A 337 200.12 -21.34 -36.97
N ASP A 338 200.16 -22.66 -36.77
CA ASP A 338 199.08 -23.40 -36.09
C ASP A 338 198.90 -23.01 -34.61
N ARG A 339 199.83 -22.25 -34.00
CA ARG A 339 199.59 -21.57 -32.71
C ARG A 339 198.62 -20.39 -32.81
N ARG A 340 198.51 -19.72 -33.96
CA ARG A 340 197.70 -18.49 -34.10
C ARG A 340 196.18 -18.71 -34.05
N ASN A 341 195.70 -19.96 -34.09
CA ASN A 341 194.28 -20.28 -33.92
C ASN A 341 193.81 -20.37 -32.47
N LYS A 342 194.67 -20.13 -31.44
CA LYS A 342 194.26 -20.14 -30.02
C LYS A 342 194.75 -18.95 -29.18
N GLU A 343 195.49 -18.01 -29.75
CA GLU A 343 195.95 -16.79 -29.06
C GLU A 343 195.29 -15.53 -29.64
N LEU A 344 194.27 -15.03 -28.96
CA LEU A 344 194.13 -13.62 -28.53
C LEU A 344 192.73 -13.26 -28.00
N MET A 345 192.12 -14.22 -27.30
CA MET A 345 191.33 -14.00 -26.06
C MET A 345 192.20 -13.36 -24.93
N MET A 346 193.20 -12.55 -25.31
CA MET A 346 194.32 -11.99 -24.54
C MET A 346 194.69 -10.57 -25.05
N THR A 347 193.84 -9.91 -25.85
CA THR A 347 193.92 -8.46 -26.11
C THR A 347 193.19 -7.61 -25.07
N GLU A 348 192.71 -8.23 -23.99
CA GLU A 348 192.72 -7.53 -22.71
C GLU A 348 194.16 -7.05 -22.38
N ARG A 349 194.27 -5.81 -21.88
CA ARG A 349 195.45 -5.28 -21.13
C ARG A 349 196.70 -4.87 -21.94
N ARG A 350 196.53 -4.42 -23.18
CA ARG A 350 197.39 -3.37 -23.80
C ARG A 350 196.54 -2.44 -24.70
N ARG A 351 196.06 -1.26 -24.28
CA ARG A 351 196.37 -0.44 -23.09
C ARG A 351 195.16 0.41 -22.65
N ALA A 352 194.42 -0.06 -21.65
CA ALA A 352 194.42 0.70 -20.39
C ALA A 352 195.57 0.07 -19.58
N THR A 353 196.53 0.79 -19.00
CA THR A 353 196.56 2.18 -18.52
C THR A 353 197.92 2.82 -18.77
N ALA A 354 197.94 4.05 -19.30
CA ALA A 354 199.03 5.05 -19.38
C ALA A 354 198.59 6.03 -20.48
N ALA A 355 197.68 6.98 -20.24
CA ALA A 355 197.41 7.68 -18.98
C ALA A 355 198.66 8.41 -18.45
N GLU A 356 199.33 9.12 -19.34
CA GLU A 356 200.26 10.21 -19.05
C GLU A 356 200.44 10.96 -20.37
N HIS A 357 200.04 12.24 -20.37
CA HIS A 357 200.28 13.24 -21.42
C HIS A 357 199.71 12.93 -22.84
N LEU A 358 198.67 13.59 -23.35
CA LEU A 358 198.07 14.89 -23.02
C LEU A 358 199.09 16.05 -22.98
N LYS A 359 199.00 16.92 -23.99
CA LYS A 359 199.47 18.31 -23.93
C LYS A 359 200.92 18.50 -23.48
N GLU A 360 201.81 18.59 -24.45
CA GLU A 360 202.03 19.92 -25.02
C GLU A 360 201.23 19.95 -26.34
N GLU A 361 200.25 20.84 -26.58
CA GLU A 361 200.30 22.32 -26.54
C GLU A 361 201.02 22.87 -27.79
N GLU A 362 201.42 24.14 -27.72
CA GLU A 362 202.36 24.81 -28.61
C GLU A 362 202.05 24.69 -30.12
N GLN A 363 200.97 25.32 -30.58
CA GLN A 363 200.66 26.77 -30.50
C GLN A 363 201.76 27.66 -31.11
N ALA A 364 201.31 28.61 -31.93
CA ALA A 364 201.53 30.03 -31.71
C ALA A 364 200.31 30.75 -32.33
N ALA A 365 199.40 31.28 -31.51
CA ALA A 365 199.37 32.68 -31.07
C ALA A 365 198.58 33.58 -32.06
N SER A 366 197.70 34.49 -31.64
CA SER A 366 197.19 34.74 -30.29
C SER A 366 195.91 35.60 -30.29
N ASP A 367 195.15 35.44 -29.20
CA ASP A 367 194.55 36.47 -28.35
C ASP A 367 193.38 37.40 -28.73
N LEU A 368 192.62 37.61 -27.65
CA LEU A 368 191.75 38.72 -27.36
C LEU A 368 192.62 39.96 -27.06
N GLU A 369 192.45 41.07 -27.78
CA GLU A 369 192.05 42.38 -27.21
C GLU A 369 192.41 43.62 -28.06
N LYS A 370 191.33 44.34 -28.40
CA LYS A 370 191.16 45.81 -28.26
C LYS A 370 191.87 46.80 -29.21
N GLN A 371 190.97 47.62 -29.77
CA GLN A 371 191.03 49.08 -29.91
C GLN A 371 191.91 49.70 -31.00
N ALA A 372 191.31 50.73 -31.63
CA ALA A 372 191.93 51.91 -32.25
C ALA A 372 192.95 51.63 -33.38
N VAL A 373 192.82 52.20 -34.58
CA VAL A 373 192.49 53.61 -34.90
C VAL A 373 191.86 53.63 -36.31
N PHE A 374 190.71 54.25 -36.62
CA PHE A 374 190.13 55.56 -36.27
C PHE A 374 190.66 56.80 -37.04
N VAL A 375 191.62 56.67 -37.97
CA VAL A 375 192.20 57.86 -38.68
C VAL A 375 192.46 57.67 -40.19
N ALA A 376 192.31 56.47 -40.76
CA ALA A 376 192.16 56.31 -42.23
C ALA A 376 190.70 56.55 -42.70
N GLU A 377 189.82 56.72 -41.73
CA GLU A 377 188.46 57.27 -41.77
C GLU A 377 188.39 58.67 -42.42
N LEU A 378 187.17 59.12 -42.73
CA LEU A 378 186.73 60.51 -42.71
C LEU A 378 187.11 61.48 -43.85
N LEU A 379 187.93 61.09 -44.85
CA LEU A 379 188.06 61.91 -46.08
C LEU A 379 187.60 61.25 -47.39
N LYS A 380 187.30 59.95 -47.42
CA LYS A 380 186.59 59.34 -48.57
C LYS A 380 185.09 59.11 -48.33
N ASP A 381 184.60 59.50 -47.16
CA ASP A 381 183.18 59.42 -46.78
C ASP A 381 182.32 60.53 -47.39
N ALA A 382 182.92 61.62 -47.90
CA ALA A 382 182.18 62.76 -48.44
C ALA A 382 181.56 62.52 -49.83
N GLU A 383 182.18 61.71 -50.70
CA GLU A 383 181.70 61.54 -52.09
C GLU A 383 180.62 60.44 -52.21
N ARG A 384 180.65 59.43 -51.34
CA ARG A 384 179.70 58.30 -51.38
C ARG A 384 178.31 58.66 -50.84
N THR A 385 178.21 59.62 -49.92
CA THR A 385 176.93 60.07 -49.34
C THR A 385 176.02 60.72 -50.37
N SER A 386 176.57 61.54 -51.28
CA SER A 386 175.82 62.17 -52.38
C SER A 386 175.13 61.15 -53.30
N HIS A 387 175.77 60.00 -53.55
CA HIS A 387 175.23 58.98 -54.46
C HIS A 387 174.17 58.07 -53.81
N ASN A 388 174.15 57.95 -52.48
CA ASN A 388 173.15 57.16 -51.76
C ASN A 388 171.80 57.90 -51.65
N VAL A 389 171.80 59.22 -51.42
CA VAL A 389 170.56 60.03 -51.33
C VAL A 389 169.70 59.94 -52.61
N VAL A 390 170.33 59.73 -53.78
CA VAL A 390 169.59 59.51 -55.05
C VAL A 390 168.90 58.14 -55.07
N LYS A 391 169.52 57.10 -54.51
CA LYS A 391 168.92 55.76 -54.41
C LYS A 391 167.77 55.70 -53.42
N ASP A 392 167.85 56.44 -52.31
CA ASP A 392 166.81 56.47 -51.28
C ASP A 392 165.50 57.09 -51.83
N ILE A 393 165.60 58.06 -52.75
CA ILE A 393 164.43 58.66 -53.43
C ILE A 393 163.73 57.66 -54.39
N GLU A 394 164.48 56.74 -55.01
CA GLU A 394 163.89 55.68 -55.85
C GLU A 394 163.19 54.61 -55.01
N GLN A 395 163.75 54.25 -53.84
CA GLN A 395 163.13 53.31 -52.90
C GLN A 395 161.80 53.85 -52.35
N LEU A 396 161.74 55.12 -51.93
CA LEU A 396 160.50 55.75 -51.45
C LEU A 396 159.38 55.80 -52.51
N LYS A 397 159.72 55.92 -53.80
CA LYS A 397 158.72 55.82 -54.89
C LYS A 397 158.16 54.40 -55.04
N ALA A 398 158.99 53.38 -54.85
CA ALA A 398 158.55 51.98 -54.89
C ALA A 398 157.64 51.62 -53.69
N GLU A 399 157.91 52.18 -52.51
CA GLU A 399 157.04 52.02 -51.33
C GLU A 399 155.68 52.69 -51.53
N ILE A 400 155.63 53.90 -52.10
CA ILE A 400 154.37 54.59 -52.44
C ILE A 400 153.54 53.79 -53.46
N PHE A 401 154.18 53.12 -54.42
CA PHE A 401 153.45 52.27 -55.38
C PHE A 401 152.81 51.07 -54.68
N LYS A 402 153.58 50.32 -53.85
CA LYS A 402 153.06 49.20 -53.05
C LYS A 402 151.96 49.61 -52.07
N ALA A 403 152.07 50.80 -51.46
CA ALA A 403 151.04 51.34 -50.57
C ALA A 403 149.72 51.64 -51.32
N ASN A 404 149.81 52.14 -52.57
CA ASN A 404 148.62 52.37 -53.40
C ASN A 404 147.99 51.07 -53.92
N GLU A 405 148.81 50.05 -54.21
CA GLU A 405 148.35 48.71 -54.58
C GLU A 405 147.59 48.03 -53.42
N ALA A 406 148.15 48.07 -52.21
CA ALA A 406 147.47 47.62 -50.99
C ALA A 406 146.18 48.43 -50.70
N LEU A 407 146.19 49.75 -50.95
CA LEU A 407 144.98 50.58 -50.84
C LEU A 407 143.88 50.15 -51.85
N ALA A 408 144.27 49.70 -53.04
CA ALA A 408 143.35 49.20 -54.05
C ALA A 408 142.72 47.85 -53.61
N GLU A 409 143.50 46.92 -53.08
CA GLU A 409 142.98 45.66 -52.49
C GLU A 409 142.02 45.92 -51.33
N VAL A 410 142.38 46.81 -50.38
CA VAL A 410 141.49 47.16 -49.27
C VAL A 410 140.17 47.78 -49.80
N ARG A 411 140.21 48.57 -50.88
CA ARG A 411 139.00 49.11 -51.54
C ARG A 411 138.18 48.04 -52.25
N THR A 412 138.77 46.99 -52.83
CA THR A 412 137.98 45.88 -53.39
C THR A 412 137.35 45.06 -52.27
N MET A 413 138.08 44.74 -51.20
CA MET A 413 137.53 44.10 -50.00
C MET A 413 136.38 44.92 -49.38
N GLN A 414 136.52 46.24 -49.29
CA GLN A 414 135.45 47.12 -48.81
C GLN A 414 134.20 47.03 -49.68
N LYS A 415 134.33 46.99 -51.01
CA LYS A 415 133.19 46.79 -51.93
C LYS A 415 132.54 45.43 -51.75
N THR A 416 133.33 44.36 -51.59
CA THR A 416 132.80 43.01 -51.34
C THR A 416 132.03 42.96 -50.00
N ARG A 417 132.60 43.51 -48.92
CA ARG A 417 131.90 43.62 -47.63
C ARG A 417 130.64 44.49 -47.70
N LEU A 418 130.64 45.58 -48.47
CA LEU A 418 129.43 46.38 -48.72
C LEU A 418 128.35 45.58 -49.48
N SER A 419 128.73 44.72 -50.42
CA SER A 419 127.82 43.79 -51.11
C SER A 419 127.26 42.74 -50.16
N GLU A 420 128.09 42.16 -49.28
CA GLU A 420 127.65 41.22 -48.25
C GLU A 420 126.69 41.89 -47.25
N ILE A 421 127.01 43.11 -46.80
CA ILE A 421 126.15 43.90 -45.90
C ILE A 421 124.81 44.22 -46.57
N SER A 422 124.79 44.59 -47.85
CA SER A 422 123.53 44.87 -48.56
C SER A 422 122.70 43.60 -48.78
N GLY A 423 123.34 42.46 -49.05
CA GLY A 423 122.70 41.14 -49.08
C GLY A 423 122.13 40.73 -47.72
N ALA A 424 122.88 40.90 -46.64
CA ALA A 424 122.43 40.65 -45.27
C ALA A 424 121.30 41.60 -44.85
N GLN A 425 121.32 42.87 -45.27
CA GLN A 425 120.21 43.81 -45.06
C GLN A 425 118.96 43.41 -45.87
N ALA A 426 119.11 42.87 -47.08
CA ALA A 426 117.99 42.34 -47.86
C ALA A 426 117.38 41.10 -47.19
N GLN A 427 118.21 40.18 -46.70
CA GLN A 427 117.76 39.04 -45.89
C GLN A 427 117.08 39.51 -44.59
N GLY A 428 117.65 40.51 -43.89
CA GLY A 428 117.04 41.12 -42.71
C GLY A 428 115.66 41.74 -43.00
N LYS A 429 115.48 42.39 -44.16
CA LYS A 429 114.16 42.87 -44.61
C LYS A 429 113.20 41.72 -44.88
N ASN A 430 113.65 40.63 -45.51
CA ASN A 430 112.83 39.44 -45.74
C ASN A 430 112.42 38.74 -44.42
N TYR A 431 113.34 38.60 -43.46
CA TYR A 431 113.01 38.11 -42.12
C TYR A 431 112.09 39.07 -41.37
N THR A 432 112.26 40.39 -41.49
CA THR A 432 111.34 41.38 -40.91
C THR A 432 109.93 41.28 -41.52
N ALA A 433 109.83 41.03 -42.83
CA ALA A 433 108.55 40.77 -43.50
C ALA A 433 107.93 39.44 -43.02
N LYS A 434 108.75 38.40 -42.83
CA LYS A 434 108.27 37.10 -42.31
C LYS A 434 107.85 37.17 -40.85
N ILE A 435 108.55 37.95 -40.02
CA ILE A 435 108.16 38.27 -38.63
C ILE A 435 106.80 38.98 -38.65
N LYS A 436 106.62 40.04 -39.45
CA LYS A 436 105.31 40.72 -39.57
C LYS A 436 104.19 39.80 -40.06
N GLN A 437 104.48 38.83 -40.92
CA GLN A 437 103.51 37.81 -41.31
C GLN A 437 103.16 36.91 -40.12
N LEU A 438 104.16 36.40 -39.39
CA LEU A 438 103.97 35.56 -38.21
C LEU A 438 103.28 36.31 -37.05
N ASP A 439 103.55 37.60 -36.87
CA ASP A 439 102.86 38.48 -35.91
C ASP A 439 101.38 38.64 -36.30
N GLY A 440 101.08 38.78 -37.60
CA GLY A 440 99.71 38.82 -38.12
C GLY A 440 98.98 37.47 -37.95
N GLU A 441 99.67 36.36 -38.20
CA GLU A 441 99.16 35.01 -37.93
C GLU A 441 98.94 34.79 -36.43
N ALA A 442 99.85 35.25 -35.57
CA ALA A 442 99.72 35.19 -34.11
C ALA A 442 98.58 36.08 -33.59
N PHE A 443 98.37 37.27 -34.15
CA PHE A 443 97.24 38.14 -33.81
C PHE A 443 95.91 37.53 -34.26
N SER A 444 95.88 36.89 -35.43
CA SER A 444 94.72 36.11 -35.88
C SER A 444 94.45 34.90 -34.98
N GLN A 445 95.51 34.21 -34.54
CA GLN A 445 95.42 33.13 -33.55
C GLN A 445 94.98 33.62 -32.17
N GLN A 446 95.36 34.83 -31.74
CA GLN A 446 94.81 35.47 -30.53
C GLN A 446 93.32 35.78 -30.70
N GLY A 447 92.86 36.22 -31.87
CA GLY A 447 91.44 36.38 -32.16
C GLY A 447 90.67 35.06 -32.14
N VAL A 448 91.25 33.98 -32.67
CA VAL A 448 90.69 32.62 -32.60
C VAL A 448 90.69 32.11 -31.16
N LEU A 449 91.77 32.31 -30.39
CA LEU A 449 91.85 31.98 -28.97
C LEU A 449 90.81 32.74 -28.17
N TYR A 450 90.62 34.05 -28.38
CA TYR A 450 89.60 34.83 -27.68
C TYR A 450 88.18 34.35 -27.99
N ASN A 451 87.90 33.97 -29.25
CA ASN A 451 86.62 33.36 -29.63
C ASN A 451 86.44 31.96 -29.01
N ILE A 452 87.50 31.16 -28.92
CA ILE A 452 87.51 29.86 -28.23
C ILE A 452 87.33 30.06 -26.73
N GLU A 453 88.02 31.00 -26.09
CA GLU A 453 87.89 31.36 -24.67
C GLU A 453 86.48 31.86 -24.35
N PHE A 454 85.87 32.68 -25.21
CA PHE A 454 84.48 33.10 -25.05
C PHE A 454 83.50 31.93 -25.21
N SER A 455 83.74 31.04 -26.18
CA SER A 455 82.96 29.80 -26.34
C SER A 455 83.15 28.84 -25.15
N VAL A 456 84.36 28.74 -24.62
CA VAL A 456 84.71 27.99 -23.40
C VAL A 456 84.01 28.59 -22.20
N GLN A 457 84.03 29.91 -22.00
CA GLN A 457 83.28 30.57 -20.92
C GLN A 457 81.76 30.38 -21.03
N GLN A 458 81.20 30.36 -22.24
CA GLN A 458 79.79 29.99 -22.44
C GLN A 458 79.54 28.52 -22.11
N MET A 459 80.42 27.61 -22.54
CA MET A 459 80.33 26.19 -22.24
C MET A 459 80.56 25.91 -20.76
N GLU A 460 81.46 26.62 -20.08
CA GLU A 460 81.68 26.58 -18.63
C GLU A 460 80.46 27.09 -17.89
N LYS A 461 79.83 28.21 -18.30
CA LYS A 461 78.53 28.63 -17.73
C LYS A 461 77.45 27.57 -17.93
N ARG A 462 77.37 26.91 -19.10
CA ARG A 462 76.43 25.82 -19.35
C ARG A 462 76.77 24.55 -18.55
N VAL A 463 78.05 24.27 -18.34
CA VAL A 463 78.56 23.11 -17.59
C VAL A 463 78.42 23.32 -16.08
N SER A 464 78.69 24.50 -15.52
CA SER A 464 78.35 24.84 -14.13
C SER A 464 76.85 24.75 -13.89
N ARG A 465 76.02 25.26 -14.83
CA ARG A 465 74.56 25.11 -14.76
C ARG A 465 74.09 23.65 -14.84
N ALA A 466 74.80 22.80 -15.60
CA ALA A 466 74.55 21.36 -15.68
C ALA A 466 75.12 20.56 -14.47
N LYS A 467 76.22 21.01 -13.87
CA LYS A 467 76.82 20.48 -12.63
C LYS A 467 76.06 20.90 -11.36
N GLY A 468 75.06 21.78 -11.46
CA GLY A 468 74.20 22.20 -10.35
C GLY A 468 74.63 23.49 -9.63
N GLU A 469 75.60 24.22 -10.17
CA GLU A 469 75.95 25.56 -9.71
C GLU A 469 74.97 26.58 -10.30
N ARG A 470 73.96 26.90 -9.50
CA ARG A 470 73.02 28.01 -9.72
C ARG A 470 73.52 29.27 -8.99
N THR A 471 73.08 30.46 -9.42
CA THR A 471 73.34 31.71 -8.71
C THR A 471 72.83 31.64 -7.27
N GLU A 472 73.41 32.42 -6.35
CA GLU A 472 73.01 32.36 -4.93
C GLU A 472 71.52 32.65 -4.70
N GLU A 473 70.93 33.51 -5.53
CA GLU A 473 69.50 33.85 -5.50
C GLU A 473 68.64 32.64 -5.90
N GLU A 474 68.89 32.04 -7.07
CA GLU A 474 68.24 30.79 -7.50
C GLU A 474 68.44 29.68 -6.44
N ARG A 475 69.63 29.59 -5.82
CA ARG A 475 69.89 28.65 -4.72
C ARG A 475 69.03 28.94 -3.49
N LYS A 476 68.91 30.21 -3.05
CA LYS A 476 68.08 30.59 -1.88
C LYS A 476 66.60 30.34 -2.14
N GLU A 477 66.09 30.64 -3.34
CA GLU A 477 64.70 30.34 -3.72
C GLU A 477 64.42 28.84 -3.79
N LEU A 478 65.36 28.05 -4.32
CA LEU A 478 65.18 26.61 -4.39
C LEU A 478 65.33 25.94 -3.02
N HIS A 479 66.22 26.40 -2.14
CA HIS A 479 66.28 25.93 -0.76
C HIS A 479 65.02 26.32 0.02
N SER A 480 64.53 27.55 -0.08
CA SER A 480 63.29 27.95 0.60
C SER A 480 62.08 27.14 0.12
N LYS A 481 62.04 26.79 -1.17
CA LYS A 481 61.00 25.92 -1.75
C LYS A 481 61.16 24.45 -1.36
N ILE A 482 62.39 23.96 -1.21
CA ILE A 482 62.70 22.63 -0.66
C ILE A 482 62.28 22.57 0.82
N ASP A 483 62.63 23.56 1.65
CA ASP A 483 62.24 23.66 3.06
C ASP A 483 60.71 23.70 3.21
N LEU A 484 60.01 24.41 2.33
CA LEU A 484 58.54 24.49 2.33
C LEU A 484 57.94 23.13 1.96
N LEU A 485 58.48 22.47 0.93
CA LEU A 485 58.05 21.12 0.53
C LEU A 485 58.35 20.08 1.62
N GLN A 486 59.50 20.14 2.30
CA GLN A 486 59.83 19.27 3.42
C GLN A 486 58.92 19.51 4.63
N LYS A 487 58.58 20.76 4.96
CA LYS A 487 57.57 21.05 5.99
C LYS A 487 56.20 20.46 5.62
N THR A 488 55.75 20.62 4.38
CA THR A 488 54.48 19.99 3.94
C THR A 488 54.56 18.46 3.93
N LEU A 489 55.72 17.87 3.62
CA LEU A 489 55.93 16.42 3.67
C LEU A 489 55.88 15.92 5.12
N ASP A 490 56.56 16.58 6.05
CA ASP A 490 56.54 16.27 7.48
C ASP A 490 55.14 16.41 8.08
N GLU A 491 54.37 17.41 7.65
CA GLU A 491 52.97 17.62 8.05
C GLU A 491 52.07 16.51 7.49
N LEU A 492 52.21 16.16 6.22
CA LEU A 492 51.49 15.04 5.60
C LEU A 492 51.88 13.69 6.21
N GLU A 493 53.15 13.49 6.58
CA GLU A 493 53.59 12.30 7.32
C GLU A 493 52.99 12.25 8.73
N LYS A 494 52.93 13.38 9.45
CA LYS A 494 52.25 13.44 10.76
C LYS A 494 50.76 13.14 10.62
N GLN A 495 50.09 13.73 9.63
CA GLN A 495 48.68 13.44 9.32
C GLN A 495 48.48 11.96 8.95
N HIS A 496 49.35 11.38 8.11
CA HIS A 496 49.29 9.96 7.78
C HIS A 496 49.54 9.08 9.03
N ARG A 497 50.47 9.42 9.92
CA ARG A 497 50.69 8.67 11.18
C ARG A 497 49.45 8.74 12.08
N ILE A 498 48.80 9.90 12.19
CA ILE A 498 47.54 10.07 12.93
C ILE A 498 46.42 9.23 12.31
N LEU A 499 46.19 9.33 11.00
CA LEU A 499 45.19 8.54 10.25
C LEU A 499 45.45 7.04 10.37
N ARG A 500 46.72 6.60 10.29
CA ARG A 500 47.11 5.18 10.46
C ARG A 500 46.81 4.69 11.87
N ASN A 501 46.96 5.53 12.89
CA ASN A 501 46.60 5.21 14.27
C ASN A 501 45.08 5.22 14.48
N GLN A 502 44.34 6.14 13.87
CA GLN A 502 42.88 6.15 13.87
C GLN A 502 42.30 4.90 13.21
N VAL A 503 42.81 4.51 12.03
CA VAL A 503 42.42 3.26 11.34
C VAL A 503 42.73 2.02 12.20
N LYS A 504 43.85 2.00 12.92
CA LYS A 504 44.13 0.93 13.90
C LYS A 504 43.11 0.92 15.04
N ARG A 505 42.77 2.09 15.60
CA ARG A 505 41.78 2.22 16.68
C ARG A 505 40.39 1.75 16.24
N VAL A 506 39.93 2.19 15.07
CA VAL A 506 38.64 1.78 14.48
C VAL A 506 38.61 0.28 14.18
N ARG A 507 39.71 -0.33 13.70
CA ARG A 507 39.78 -1.79 13.50
C ARG A 507 39.68 -2.57 14.82
N GLU A 508 40.27 -2.05 15.90
CA GLU A 508 40.19 -2.66 17.23
C GLU A 508 38.80 -2.47 17.85
N GLU A 509 38.20 -1.27 17.75
CA GLU A 509 36.81 -0.99 18.13
C GLU A 509 35.82 -1.90 17.36
N MET A 510 36.02 -2.07 16.05
CA MET A 510 35.23 -2.97 15.20
C MET A 510 35.38 -4.43 15.64
N ARG A 511 36.59 -4.88 15.97
CA ARG A 511 36.83 -6.23 16.50
C ARG A 511 36.16 -6.44 17.86
N GLN A 512 36.24 -5.47 18.75
CA GLN A 512 35.58 -5.52 20.07
C GLN A 512 34.06 -5.53 19.93
N SER A 513 33.51 -4.76 18.98
CA SER A 513 32.09 -4.78 18.61
C SER A 513 31.67 -6.15 18.06
N SER A 514 32.44 -6.75 17.15
CA SER A 514 32.17 -8.11 16.64
C SER A 514 32.13 -9.16 17.76
N ILE A 515 33.11 -9.14 18.68
CA ILE A 515 33.14 -10.04 19.85
C ILE A 515 31.95 -9.78 20.80
N ALA A 516 31.51 -8.53 20.93
CA ALA A 516 30.32 -8.19 21.71
C ALA A 516 29.03 -8.72 21.04
N ILE A 517 28.93 -8.64 19.71
CA ILE A 517 27.82 -9.20 18.93
C ILE A 517 27.78 -10.72 19.08
N GLU A 518 28.90 -11.43 18.91
CA GLU A 518 28.99 -12.89 19.11
C GLU A 518 28.52 -13.31 20.52
N LYS A 519 28.91 -12.55 21.55
CA LYS A 519 28.43 -12.77 22.94
C LYS A 519 26.93 -12.52 23.08
N LEU A 520 26.40 -11.45 22.48
CA LEU A 520 24.98 -11.12 22.52
C LEU A 520 24.13 -12.16 21.76
N GLU A 521 24.63 -12.68 20.65
CA GLU A 521 24.00 -13.80 19.93
C GLU A 521 24.00 -15.09 20.75
N ALA A 522 25.10 -15.38 21.45
CA ALA A 522 25.17 -16.53 22.36
C ALA A 522 24.19 -16.39 23.54
N THR A 523 24.05 -15.19 24.14
CA THR A 523 23.04 -14.96 25.18
C THR A 523 21.61 -14.99 24.62
N LYS A 524 21.39 -14.50 23.39
CA LYS A 524 20.09 -14.56 22.71
C LYS A 524 19.67 -16.02 22.47
N LYS A 525 20.59 -16.89 22.04
CA LYS A 525 20.31 -18.32 21.85
C LYS A 525 19.89 -18.99 23.17
N ARG A 526 20.64 -18.76 24.25
CA ARG A 526 20.27 -19.27 25.59
C ARG A 526 18.92 -18.74 26.08
N ALA A 527 18.65 -17.45 25.93
CA ALA A 527 17.37 -16.88 26.29
C ALA A 527 16.20 -17.45 25.46
N LEU A 528 16.43 -17.80 24.19
CA LEU A 528 15.44 -18.49 23.36
C LEU A 528 15.24 -19.95 23.79
N GLU A 529 16.31 -20.64 24.22
CA GLU A 529 16.23 -21.98 24.82
C GLU A 529 15.44 -21.94 26.14
N GLU A 530 15.73 -21.00 27.03
CA GLU A 530 14.99 -20.76 28.29
C GLU A 530 13.50 -20.39 28.05
N VAL A 531 13.20 -19.59 27.01
CA VAL A 531 11.81 -19.30 26.61
C VAL A 531 11.10 -20.54 26.07
N LEU A 532 11.76 -21.36 25.24
CA LEU A 532 11.20 -22.63 24.76
C LEU A 532 10.92 -23.61 25.90
N GLU A 533 11.81 -23.70 26.91
CA GLU A 533 11.56 -24.48 28.13
C GLU A 533 10.37 -23.93 28.92
N MET A 534 10.27 -22.60 29.07
CA MET A 534 9.15 -21.96 29.76
C MET A 534 7.82 -22.17 29.01
N ASP A 535 7.79 -22.06 27.68
CA ASP A 535 6.60 -22.32 26.85
C ASP A 535 6.16 -23.79 26.94
N LEU A 536 7.11 -24.73 27.01
CA LEU A 536 6.82 -26.15 27.28
C LEU A 536 6.23 -26.34 28.70
N HIS A 537 6.73 -25.63 29.71
CA HIS A 537 6.15 -25.65 31.06
C HIS A 537 4.75 -25.02 31.10
N CYS A 538 4.52 -23.90 30.42
CA CYS A 538 3.22 -23.24 30.31
C CYS A 538 2.20 -24.13 29.59
N THR A 539 2.56 -24.70 28.43
CA THR A 539 1.67 -25.60 27.68
C THR A 539 1.39 -26.91 28.42
N HIS A 540 2.33 -27.41 29.23
CA HIS A 540 2.08 -28.53 30.13
C HIS A 540 1.10 -28.15 31.26
N SER A 541 1.33 -27.02 31.92
CA SER A 541 0.46 -26.50 32.99
C SER A 541 -0.96 -26.21 32.50
N ASP A 542 -1.12 -25.69 31.28
CA ASP A 542 -2.41 -25.50 30.61
C ASP A 542 -3.14 -26.83 30.34
N GLN A 543 -2.40 -27.89 29.99
CA GLN A 543 -2.97 -29.22 29.81
C GLN A 543 -3.38 -29.84 31.15
N GLU A 544 -2.58 -29.67 32.20
CA GLU A 544 -2.94 -30.10 33.56
C GLU A 544 -4.14 -29.33 34.09
N ALA A 545 -4.20 -28.00 33.91
CA ALA A 545 -5.35 -27.17 34.27
C ALA A 545 -6.63 -27.67 33.58
N LYS A 546 -6.61 -27.92 32.26
CA LYS A 546 -7.74 -28.48 31.51
C LYS A 546 -8.13 -29.90 31.96
N GLN A 547 -7.19 -30.69 32.47
CA GLN A 547 -7.50 -31.99 33.07
C GLN A 547 -8.18 -31.83 34.44
N LEU A 548 -7.69 -30.91 35.28
CA LEU A 548 -8.29 -30.58 36.57
C LEU A 548 -9.68 -29.95 36.44
N GLU A 549 -9.90 -29.11 35.42
CA GLU A 549 -11.22 -28.55 35.08
C GLU A 549 -12.21 -29.67 34.76
N LYS A 550 -11.86 -30.61 33.88
CA LYS A 550 -12.70 -31.79 33.57
C LYS A 550 -12.96 -32.65 34.80
N GLN A 551 -11.95 -32.89 35.64
CA GLN A 551 -12.13 -33.62 36.90
C GLN A 551 -13.08 -32.88 37.86
N ARG A 552 -13.02 -31.55 37.91
CA ARG A 552 -13.94 -30.71 38.67
C ARG A 552 -15.36 -30.78 38.11
N GLU A 553 -15.54 -30.73 36.79
CA GLU A 553 -16.84 -30.90 36.13
C GLU A 553 -17.44 -32.28 36.42
N ASP A 554 -16.65 -33.36 36.27
CA ASP A 554 -17.06 -34.72 36.64
C ASP A 554 -17.45 -34.84 38.12
N LEU A 555 -16.77 -34.13 39.02
CA LEU A 555 -17.10 -34.09 40.45
C LEU A 555 -18.36 -33.27 40.73
N LEU A 556 -18.58 -32.15 40.03
CA LEU A 556 -19.82 -31.37 40.12
C LEU A 556 -21.01 -32.19 39.64
N ILE A 557 -20.90 -32.88 38.49
CA ILE A 557 -21.94 -33.80 37.99
C ILE A 557 -22.21 -34.90 39.03
N LYS A 558 -21.18 -35.46 39.67
CA LYS A 558 -21.38 -36.43 40.77
C LYS A 558 -22.12 -35.81 41.96
N VAL A 559 -21.77 -34.60 42.39
CA VAL A 559 -22.49 -33.88 43.45
C VAL A 559 -23.95 -33.66 43.06
N ASP A 560 -24.24 -33.14 41.88
CA ASP A 560 -25.61 -32.92 41.38
C ASP A 560 -26.42 -34.23 41.33
N THR A 561 -25.80 -35.34 40.89
CA THR A 561 -26.48 -36.65 40.92
C THR A 561 -26.76 -37.14 42.33
N LEU A 562 -25.88 -36.87 43.31
CA LEU A 562 -26.09 -37.17 44.72
C LEU A 562 -27.15 -36.25 45.33
N GLU A 563 -27.21 -34.97 44.96
CA GLU A 563 -28.27 -34.06 45.38
C GLU A 563 -29.64 -34.48 44.83
N LEU A 564 -29.71 -34.93 43.57
CA LEU A 564 -30.92 -35.53 42.99
C LEU A 564 -31.33 -36.83 43.70
N GLN A 565 -30.37 -37.68 44.08
CA GLN A 565 -30.64 -38.88 44.89
C GLN A 565 -31.14 -38.52 46.29
N LEU A 566 -30.52 -37.55 46.97
CA LEU A 566 -30.96 -37.01 48.25
C LEU A 566 -32.34 -36.37 48.14
N GLY A 567 -32.65 -35.67 47.05
CA GLY A 567 -33.98 -35.13 46.75
C GLY A 567 -35.03 -36.23 46.60
N ARG A 568 -34.72 -37.30 45.86
CA ARG A 568 -35.58 -38.49 45.75
C ARG A 568 -35.80 -39.17 47.11
N LEU A 569 -34.75 -39.35 47.91
CA LEU A 569 -34.84 -39.92 49.26
C LEU A 569 -35.63 -39.04 50.22
N ARG A 570 -35.45 -37.71 50.19
CA ARG A 570 -36.25 -36.75 50.96
C ARG A 570 -37.72 -36.76 50.55
N ASN A 571 -38.02 -36.90 49.26
CA ASN A 571 -39.40 -37.00 48.78
C ASN A 571 -40.04 -38.35 49.16
N ALA A 572 -39.29 -39.45 49.12
CA ALA A 572 -39.73 -40.75 49.61
C ALA A 572 -39.98 -40.73 51.14
N LEU A 573 -39.11 -40.07 51.91
CA LEU A 573 -39.31 -39.85 53.34
C LEU A 573 -40.56 -39.02 53.61
N ARG A 574 -40.73 -37.86 52.93
CA ARG A 574 -41.95 -37.03 53.03
C ARG A 574 -43.23 -37.78 52.67
N ALA A 575 -43.17 -38.69 51.70
CA ALA A 575 -44.30 -39.56 51.37
C ALA A 575 -44.61 -40.53 52.52
N LYS A 576 -43.59 -41.08 53.19
CA LYS A 576 -43.76 -41.93 54.37
C LYS A 576 -44.22 -41.14 55.61
N ASP A 577 -43.76 -39.91 55.79
CA ASP A 577 -44.24 -39.00 56.83
C ASP A 577 -45.72 -38.66 56.60
N ALA A 578 -46.12 -38.40 55.35
CA ALA A 578 -47.51 -38.17 54.98
C ALA A 578 -48.38 -39.42 55.20
N GLU A 579 -47.92 -40.61 54.77
CA GLU A 579 -48.58 -41.88 55.08
C GLU A 579 -48.77 -42.03 56.61
N LEU A 580 -47.73 -41.78 57.40
CA LEU A 580 -47.77 -41.86 58.86
C LEU A 580 -48.75 -40.85 59.47
N ILE A 581 -48.78 -39.60 58.99
CA ILE A 581 -49.78 -38.61 59.41
C ILE A 581 -51.19 -39.10 59.10
N THR A 582 -51.47 -39.64 57.91
CA THR A 582 -52.80 -40.20 57.61
C THR A 582 -53.14 -41.43 58.47
N LEU A 583 -52.15 -42.20 58.91
CA LEU A 583 -52.35 -43.31 59.84
C LEU A 583 -52.60 -42.82 61.27
N GLU A 584 -51.93 -41.76 61.72
CA GLU A 584 -52.23 -41.09 62.99
C GLU A 584 -53.62 -40.45 62.99
N GLU A 585 -54.02 -39.80 61.88
CA GLU A 585 -55.37 -39.25 61.72
C GLU A 585 -56.42 -40.35 61.76
N LYS A 586 -56.25 -41.44 61.03
CA LYS A 586 -57.13 -42.62 61.11
C LYS A 586 -57.15 -43.24 62.50
N LYS A 587 -56.01 -43.28 63.20
CA LYS A 587 -55.94 -43.75 64.59
C LYS A 587 -56.75 -42.85 65.52
N ARG A 588 -56.59 -41.53 65.42
CA ARG A 588 -57.35 -40.54 66.21
C ARG A 588 -58.85 -40.59 65.89
N GLN A 589 -59.22 -40.80 64.61
CA GLN A 589 -60.61 -41.01 64.19
C GLN A 589 -61.17 -42.29 64.82
N LEU A 590 -60.47 -43.43 64.74
CA LEU A 590 -60.91 -44.67 65.38
C LEU A 590 -60.96 -44.57 66.91
N GLU A 591 -60.04 -43.84 67.55
CA GLU A 591 -60.07 -43.56 68.99
C GLU A 591 -61.30 -42.70 69.37
N ALA A 592 -61.68 -41.72 68.53
CA ALA A 592 -62.89 -40.93 68.71
C ALA A 592 -64.17 -41.76 68.47
N ASP A 593 -64.23 -42.53 67.38
CA ASP A 593 -65.35 -43.44 67.06
C ASP A 593 -65.58 -44.46 68.20
N VAL A 594 -64.50 -45.01 68.76
CA VAL A 594 -64.58 -45.91 69.92
C VAL A 594 -65.10 -45.18 71.16
N ALA A 595 -64.62 -43.96 71.44
CA ALA A 595 -65.12 -43.17 72.57
C ALA A 595 -66.61 -42.79 72.41
N GLU A 596 -67.06 -42.46 71.19
CA GLU A 596 -68.48 -42.24 70.89
C GLU A 596 -69.30 -43.53 71.08
N ARG A 597 -68.81 -44.68 70.60
CA ARG A 597 -69.47 -45.98 70.84
C ARG A 597 -69.51 -46.36 72.32
N GLU A 598 -68.47 -46.08 73.09
CA GLU A 598 -68.47 -46.29 74.54
C GLU A 598 -69.51 -45.41 75.23
N ALA A 599 -69.64 -44.13 74.82
CA ALA A 599 -70.66 -43.22 75.33
C ALA A 599 -72.09 -43.63 74.92
N GLU A 600 -72.30 -44.07 73.67
CA GLU A 600 -73.57 -44.65 73.21
C GLU A 600 -73.94 -45.90 74.04
N ILE A 601 -73.00 -46.82 74.23
CA ILE A 601 -73.19 -48.02 75.07
C ILE A 601 -73.49 -47.62 76.51
N GLU A 602 -72.85 -46.59 77.06
CA GLU A 602 -73.15 -46.11 78.41
C GLU A 602 -74.56 -45.52 78.49
N VAL A 603 -74.99 -44.73 77.51
CA VAL A 603 -76.36 -44.20 77.42
C VAL A 603 -77.37 -45.34 77.28
N HIS A 604 -77.17 -46.30 76.38
CA HIS A 604 -78.01 -47.49 76.25
C HIS A 604 -78.05 -48.31 77.54
N HIS A 605 -76.92 -48.47 78.24
CA HIS A 605 -76.87 -49.19 79.50
C HIS A 605 -77.60 -48.44 80.62
N ARG A 606 -77.51 -47.09 80.67
CA ARG A 606 -78.33 -46.25 81.56
C ARG A 606 -79.82 -46.40 81.23
N LEU A 607 -80.19 -46.43 79.95
CA LEU A 607 -81.56 -46.63 79.47
C LEU A 607 -82.11 -48.00 79.92
N LEU A 608 -81.37 -49.08 79.68
CA LEU A 608 -81.70 -50.43 80.15
C LEU A 608 -81.81 -50.51 81.69
N ARG A 609 -80.99 -49.75 82.44
CA ARG A 609 -81.13 -49.64 83.90
C ARG A 609 -82.40 -48.89 84.31
N THR A 610 -82.85 -47.89 83.54
CA THR A 610 -84.14 -47.22 83.79
C THR A 610 -85.32 -48.09 83.40
N GLU A 611 -85.26 -48.82 82.29
CA GLU A 611 -86.27 -49.81 81.90
C GLU A 611 -86.39 -50.93 82.94
N ALA A 612 -85.27 -51.45 83.46
CA ALA A 612 -85.27 -52.43 84.54
C ALA A 612 -85.92 -51.90 85.83
N LYS A 613 -85.70 -50.62 86.17
CA LYS A 613 -86.39 -49.96 87.31
C LYS A 613 -87.90 -49.83 87.07
N LEU A 614 -88.30 -49.40 85.87
CA LEU A 614 -89.71 -49.29 85.48
C LEU A 614 -90.39 -50.67 85.51
N ALA A 615 -89.74 -51.71 84.97
CA ALA A 615 -90.23 -53.08 85.03
C ALA A 615 -90.29 -53.62 86.48
N GLU A 616 -89.39 -53.21 87.37
CA GLU A 616 -89.51 -53.50 88.81
C GLU A 616 -90.68 -52.77 89.46
N GLU A 617 -90.96 -51.52 89.08
CA GLU A 617 -92.10 -50.73 89.55
C GLU A 617 -93.42 -51.30 89.04
N GLU A 618 -93.49 -51.72 87.78
CA GLU A 618 -94.61 -52.49 87.22
C GLU A 618 -94.78 -53.84 87.91
N ARG A 619 -93.69 -54.57 88.20
CA ARG A 619 -93.76 -55.81 89.00
C ARG A 619 -94.33 -55.54 90.40
N LYS A 620 -93.90 -54.46 91.06
CA LYS A 620 -94.44 -54.04 92.38
C LYS A 620 -95.93 -53.69 92.25
N ARG A 621 -96.35 -53.00 91.19
CA ARG A 621 -97.75 -52.67 90.90
C ARG A 621 -98.60 -53.92 90.63
N LEU A 622 -98.13 -54.84 89.79
CA LEU A 622 -98.82 -56.11 89.48
C LEU A 622 -98.94 -57.01 90.72
N VAL A 623 -97.95 -56.99 91.63
CA VAL A 623 -98.05 -57.66 92.93
C VAL A 623 -99.16 -57.05 93.80
N MET A 624 -99.32 -55.71 93.80
CA MET A 624 -100.43 -55.05 94.49
C MET A 624 -101.79 -55.42 93.86
N GLU A 625 -101.90 -55.38 92.53
CA GLU A 625 -103.13 -55.78 91.82
C GLU A 625 -103.46 -57.28 92.03
N LEU A 626 -102.46 -58.17 92.11
CA LEU A 626 -102.64 -59.59 92.43
C LEU A 626 -103.27 -59.78 93.81
N LEU A 627 -102.82 -59.03 94.82
CA LEU A 627 -103.36 -59.08 96.18
C LEU A 627 -104.83 -58.60 96.23
N GLU A 628 -105.21 -57.60 95.44
CA GLU A 628 -106.60 -57.19 95.28
C GLU A 628 -107.46 -58.24 94.55
N ARG A 629 -106.91 -58.88 93.50
CA ARG A 629 -107.60 -59.93 92.76
C ARG A 629 -107.81 -61.20 93.59
N GLN A 630 -106.86 -61.55 94.47
CA GLN A 630 -107.04 -62.63 95.45
C GLN A 630 -108.21 -62.34 96.42
N LYS A 631 -108.32 -61.11 96.92
CA LYS A 631 -109.49 -60.66 97.71
C LYS A 631 -110.81 -60.87 96.96
N ASN A 632 -110.87 -60.46 95.69
CA ASN A 632 -112.09 -60.57 94.88
C ASN A 632 -112.44 -62.02 94.51
N LEU A 633 -111.46 -62.91 94.30
CA LEU A 633 -111.69 -64.31 93.94
C LEU A 633 -112.32 -65.12 95.09
N MET A 634 -112.02 -64.77 96.35
CA MET A 634 -112.74 -65.35 97.50
C MET A 634 -114.23 -64.98 97.52
N ALA A 635 -114.59 -63.76 97.11
CA ALA A 635 -115.99 -63.33 97.07
C ALA A 635 -116.82 -64.04 95.98
N VAL A 636 -116.20 -64.45 94.87
CA VAL A 636 -116.90 -65.14 93.76
C VAL A 636 -117.13 -66.63 94.06
N LYS A 637 -116.18 -67.32 94.73
CA LYS A 637 -116.35 -68.73 95.12
C LYS A 637 -117.64 -68.97 95.90
N ASN A 638 -117.93 -68.12 96.88
CA ASN A 638 -119.11 -68.22 97.73
C ASN A 638 -120.45 -67.97 96.99
N ARG A 639 -120.41 -67.51 95.73
CA ARG A 639 -121.59 -67.28 94.89
C ARG A 639 -121.83 -68.40 93.88
N GLN A 640 -120.80 -69.18 93.53
CA GLN A 640 -120.90 -70.32 92.60
C GLN A 640 -121.43 -71.62 93.24
N GLU A 641 -121.86 -71.56 94.50
CA GLU A 641 -122.79 -72.53 95.10
C GLU A 641 -124.26 -72.22 94.75
N VAL A 642 -124.48 -71.32 93.76
CA VAL A 642 -125.41 -71.45 92.62
C VAL A 642 -126.30 -72.70 92.68
N LEU A 643 -127.62 -72.56 92.60
CA LEU A 643 -128.35 -72.58 91.32
C LEU A 643 -128.10 -73.81 90.39
N VAL A 644 -127.44 -74.89 90.83
CA VAL A 644 -127.32 -76.19 90.11
C VAL A 644 -128.66 -76.99 90.13
N GLY A 645 -129.78 -76.32 90.41
CA GLY A 645 -131.08 -76.93 90.80
C GLY A 645 -131.97 -77.51 89.69
N ARG A 646 -131.75 -77.19 88.40
CA ARG A 646 -132.40 -77.80 87.19
C ARG A 646 -133.92 -77.51 86.99
N MET A 647 -134.56 -77.41 85.82
CA MET A 647 -134.42 -77.87 84.40
C MET A 647 -135.05 -79.26 84.08
N ASP A 648 -135.93 -79.48 83.06
CA ASP A 648 -136.60 -78.55 82.10
C ASP A 648 -137.94 -79.03 81.42
N PRO A 649 -137.97 -79.84 80.31
CA PRO A 649 -138.44 -79.29 79.01
C PRO A 649 -139.61 -79.97 78.21
N ALA A 650 -140.14 -79.20 77.23
CA ALA A 650 -140.54 -79.61 75.85
C ALA A 650 -141.92 -80.25 75.46
N GLN A 651 -142.99 -80.20 76.26
CA GLN A 651 -144.40 -80.34 75.79
C GLN A 651 -145.32 -79.41 76.63
N ALA A 652 -146.42 -78.79 76.19
CA ALA A 652 -147.31 -79.07 75.05
C ALA A 652 -148.21 -77.86 74.64
N ARG A 653 -148.62 -77.83 73.35
CA ARG A 653 -149.83 -77.17 72.76
C ARG A 653 -149.86 -75.65 72.51
N LEU A 654 -150.13 -75.27 71.25
CA LEU A 654 -150.80 -74.00 70.87
C LEU A 654 -152.30 -74.04 71.24
N SER A 655 -152.97 -72.87 71.24
CA SER A 655 -154.44 -72.77 71.31
C SER A 655 -155.02 -71.84 70.25
N GLN A 656 -156.02 -72.35 69.52
CA GLN A 656 -156.67 -71.75 68.34
C GLN A 656 -157.59 -70.55 68.67
N VAL A 657 -157.75 -70.21 69.94
CA VAL A 657 -158.69 -69.17 70.43
C VAL A 657 -158.16 -67.75 70.25
N GLN A 658 -156.83 -67.53 70.34
CA GLN A 658 -156.26 -66.19 70.36
C GLN A 658 -156.37 -65.43 69.02
N LEU A 659 -156.44 -66.16 67.89
CA LEU A 659 -156.65 -65.57 66.57
C LEU A 659 -158.08 -65.02 66.37
N VAL A 660 -159.08 -65.52 67.11
CA VAL A 660 -160.47 -65.03 67.02
C VAL A 660 -160.66 -63.73 67.80
N ILE A 661 -159.90 -63.52 68.89
CA ILE A 661 -159.99 -62.32 69.74
C ILE A 661 -159.45 -61.07 69.02
N ALA A 662 -158.49 -61.24 68.11
CA ALA A 662 -157.98 -60.14 67.28
C ALA A 662 -159.04 -59.61 66.29
N ALA A 663 -159.81 -60.52 65.66
CA ALA A 663 -160.81 -60.17 64.65
C ALA A 663 -162.06 -59.46 65.23
N ALA A 664 -162.34 -59.62 66.53
CA ALA A 664 -163.48 -58.97 67.18
C ALA A 664 -163.25 -57.46 67.40
N LYS A 665 -162.01 -57.04 67.71
CA LYS A 665 -161.69 -55.64 68.05
C LYS A 665 -161.75 -54.66 66.87
N GLU A 666 -161.59 -55.13 65.63
CA GLU A 666 -161.73 -54.26 64.45
C GLU A 666 -163.18 -53.99 64.06
N ARG A 667 -164.16 -54.73 64.63
CA ARG A 667 -165.59 -54.53 64.33
C ARG A 667 -166.23 -53.38 65.10
N GLU A 668 -165.78 -53.10 66.33
CA GLU A 668 -166.29 -51.97 67.14
C GLU A 668 -165.81 -50.60 66.64
N SER A 669 -164.57 -50.50 66.15
CA SER A 669 -163.95 -49.22 65.75
C SER A 669 -164.60 -48.57 64.52
N LEU A 670 -165.23 -49.38 63.65
CA LEU A 670 -165.94 -48.91 62.47
C LEU A 670 -167.35 -48.38 62.78
N GLN A 671 -167.98 -48.79 63.89
CA GLN A 671 -169.34 -48.36 64.25
C GLN A 671 -169.34 -46.95 64.84
N HIS A 672 -168.40 -46.61 65.74
CA HIS A 672 -168.28 -45.26 66.32
C HIS A 672 -167.98 -44.14 65.32
N ARG A 673 -167.49 -44.47 64.11
CA ARG A 673 -167.16 -43.45 63.10
C ARG A 673 -168.40 -42.93 62.36
N GLY A 674 -169.46 -43.74 62.26
CA GLY A 674 -170.74 -43.36 61.65
C GLY A 674 -171.49 -42.30 62.45
N ASP A 675 -171.75 -42.57 63.73
CA ASP A 675 -172.53 -41.70 64.63
C ASP A 675 -171.98 -40.26 64.73
N SER A 676 -170.67 -40.08 64.49
CA SER A 676 -170.00 -38.78 64.53
C SER A 676 -170.36 -37.83 63.37
N LEU A 677 -170.77 -38.37 62.23
CA LEU A 677 -171.04 -37.59 61.01
C LEU A 677 -172.48 -37.04 61.00
N ASP A 678 -173.46 -37.83 61.45
CA ASP A 678 -174.87 -37.41 61.54
C ASP A 678 -175.07 -36.24 62.53
N ALA A 679 -174.24 -36.18 63.58
CA ALA A 679 -174.24 -35.08 64.55
C ALA A 679 -173.69 -33.75 63.99
N ARG A 680 -173.01 -33.76 62.84
CA ARG A 680 -172.45 -32.56 62.18
C ARG A 680 -173.43 -31.93 61.20
N ILE A 681 -174.22 -32.74 60.49
CA ILE A 681 -175.22 -32.27 59.51
C ILE A 681 -176.26 -31.36 60.18
N ARG A 682 -176.82 -31.78 61.32
CA ARG A 682 -177.85 -31.03 62.08
C ARG A 682 -177.40 -29.67 62.66
N ARG A 683 -176.12 -29.31 62.57
CA ARG A 683 -175.62 -27.98 62.99
C ARG A 683 -175.63 -26.97 61.84
N MET A 684 -175.16 -27.40 60.66
CA MET A 684 -175.09 -26.57 59.45
C MET A 684 -176.48 -26.00 59.07
N GLU A 685 -177.52 -26.80 59.21
CA GLU A 685 -178.92 -26.43 58.92
C GLU A 685 -179.43 -25.27 59.81
N LYS A 686 -178.89 -25.10 61.03
CA LYS A 686 -179.26 -23.99 61.93
C LYS A 686 -178.47 -22.70 61.70
N GLU A 687 -177.36 -22.77 60.96
CA GLU A 687 -176.51 -21.61 60.68
C GLU A 687 -177.01 -20.85 59.43
N MET A 688 -177.53 -21.55 58.42
CA MET A 688 -178.10 -20.91 57.22
C MET A 688 -179.24 -19.93 57.54
N LEU A 689 -180.17 -20.30 58.43
CA LEU A 689 -181.33 -19.46 58.81
C LEU A 689 -180.95 -18.14 59.51
N LYS A 690 -179.70 -17.98 59.98
CA LYS A 690 -179.22 -16.72 60.57
C LYS A 690 -178.62 -15.77 59.52
N LEU A 691 -178.07 -16.29 58.43
CA LEU A 691 -177.41 -15.52 57.38
C LEU A 691 -178.40 -14.78 56.46
N GLU A 692 -179.60 -15.32 56.23
CA GLU A 692 -180.61 -14.63 55.42
C GLU A 692 -181.09 -13.32 56.07
N LYS A 693 -181.18 -13.27 57.41
CA LYS A 693 -181.67 -12.08 58.12
C LYS A 693 -180.67 -10.92 58.13
N THR A 694 -179.37 -11.17 58.05
CA THR A 694 -178.36 -10.09 58.00
C THR A 694 -178.24 -9.47 56.61
N ILE A 695 -178.43 -10.25 55.54
CA ILE A 695 -178.38 -9.76 54.15
C ILE A 695 -179.49 -8.74 53.85
N ALA A 696 -180.66 -8.88 54.48
CA ALA A 696 -181.77 -7.94 54.31
C ALA A 696 -181.43 -6.52 54.80
N VAL A 697 -180.73 -6.38 55.93
CA VAL A 697 -180.38 -5.08 56.52
C VAL A 697 -179.30 -4.36 55.69
N ILE A 698 -178.31 -5.10 55.18
CA ILE A 698 -177.19 -4.52 54.39
C ILE A 698 -177.65 -3.96 53.04
N LYS A 699 -178.70 -4.53 52.44
CA LYS A 699 -179.24 -4.01 51.16
C LYS A 699 -179.90 -2.63 51.28
N ALA A 700 -180.42 -2.26 52.45
CA ALA A 700 -181.08 -0.98 52.65
C ALA A 700 -180.07 0.19 52.67
N SER A 701 -179.03 0.13 53.52
CA SER A 701 -178.05 1.22 53.68
C SER A 701 -177.22 1.48 52.42
N ASN A 702 -176.86 0.43 51.67
CA ASN A 702 -176.09 0.55 50.43
C ASN A 702 -176.83 1.29 49.30
N SER A 703 -178.16 1.46 49.39
CA SER A 703 -178.91 2.26 48.41
C SER A 703 -178.72 3.76 48.63
N GLN A 704 -178.64 4.21 49.88
CA GLN A 704 -178.49 5.63 50.24
C GLN A 704 -177.06 6.16 49.99
N PHE A 705 -176.02 5.35 50.22
CA PHE A 705 -174.63 5.75 49.96
C PHE A 705 -174.32 6.00 48.47
N LYS A 706 -175.04 5.36 47.54
CA LYS A 706 -174.79 5.58 46.10
C LYS A 706 -175.14 7.00 45.63
N HIS A 707 -176.16 7.63 46.22
CA HIS A 707 -176.66 8.92 45.77
C HIS A 707 -175.73 10.10 46.14
N TRP A 708 -174.72 9.89 47.00
CA TRP A 708 -173.75 10.89 47.43
C TRP A 708 -172.44 10.87 46.62
N PHE A 709 -172.28 9.95 45.66
CA PHE A 709 -171.05 9.78 44.86
C PHE A 709 -171.29 9.91 43.34
N ASP A 710 -172.42 10.50 42.92
CA ASP A 710 -172.67 10.81 41.50
C ASP A 710 -171.80 11.97 41.00
N LYS A 711 -171.46 11.94 39.71
CA LYS A 711 -170.37 12.73 39.11
C LYS A 711 -170.87 14.09 38.56
N VAL A 712 -170.15 15.17 38.88
CA VAL A 712 -170.41 16.53 38.37
C VAL A 712 -170.20 16.60 36.84
N SER A 713 -170.98 17.45 36.15
CA SER A 713 -171.17 17.47 34.69
C SER A 713 -170.42 18.62 33.98
N ASP A 714 -170.16 18.47 32.68
CA ASP A 714 -169.30 19.32 31.81
C ASP A 714 -169.80 20.78 31.57
N LYS A 715 -170.25 21.51 32.59
CA LYS A 715 -170.72 22.91 32.47
C LYS A 715 -169.97 23.94 33.33
N ASP A 716 -168.96 23.53 34.09
CA ASP A 716 -168.24 24.42 35.01
C ASP A 716 -167.08 25.18 34.34
N GLU A 717 -166.85 26.43 34.78
CA GLU A 717 -166.04 27.43 34.08
C GLU A 717 -164.53 27.12 34.05
N GLU A 718 -164.03 26.35 35.03
CA GLU A 718 -162.59 26.11 35.22
C GLU A 718 -161.94 25.36 34.04
N MET A 719 -162.68 24.49 33.34
CA MET A 719 -162.12 23.67 32.25
C MET A 719 -161.76 24.49 31.00
N GLN A 720 -162.36 25.67 30.80
CA GLN A 720 -162.13 26.48 29.60
C GLN A 720 -160.75 27.17 29.62
N THR A 721 -160.33 27.63 30.80
CA THR A 721 -159.04 28.34 30.99
C THR A 721 -157.83 27.49 30.59
N GLN A 722 -157.89 26.18 30.86
CA GLN A 722 -156.78 25.25 30.61
C GLN A 722 -156.48 25.05 29.10
N LYS A 723 -157.46 25.28 28.21
CA LYS A 723 -157.27 25.12 26.75
C LYS A 723 -156.48 26.28 26.13
N ALA A 724 -156.67 27.51 26.62
CA ALA A 724 -156.02 28.70 26.06
C ALA A 724 -154.49 28.70 26.26
N LEU A 725 -154.01 28.26 27.44
CA LEU A 725 -152.58 28.25 27.78
C LEU A 725 -151.77 27.26 26.92
N LYS A 726 -152.36 26.14 26.49
CA LYS A 726 -151.68 25.12 25.68
C LYS A 726 -151.35 25.57 24.25
N ALA A 727 -152.04 26.60 23.72
CA ALA A 727 -151.78 27.12 22.38
C ALA A 727 -150.46 27.90 22.29
N LYS A 728 -150.22 28.85 23.20
CA LYS A 728 -149.05 29.76 23.18
C LYS A 728 -147.70 29.02 23.27
N PHE A 729 -147.66 27.88 23.97
CA PHE A 729 -146.44 27.09 24.14
C PHE A 729 -145.94 26.45 22.83
N LYS A 730 -146.83 26.22 21.86
CA LYS A 730 -146.48 25.52 20.61
C LYS A 730 -145.74 26.43 19.61
N GLU A 731 -145.97 27.73 19.69
CA GLU A 731 -145.44 28.75 18.77
C GLU A 731 -143.96 29.06 19.04
N LEU A 732 -143.58 29.24 20.32
CA LEU A 732 -142.19 29.48 20.73
C LEU A 732 -141.22 28.34 20.38
N LYS A 733 -141.72 27.12 20.18
CA LYS A 733 -140.87 25.97 19.83
C LYS A 733 -140.39 25.99 18.37
N SER A 734 -141.13 26.64 17.45
CA SER A 734 -140.80 26.65 16.03
C SER A 734 -139.65 27.62 15.68
N THR A 735 -139.54 28.73 16.41
CA THR A 735 -138.54 29.78 16.15
C THR A 735 -137.11 29.34 16.52
N ILE A 736 -136.96 28.48 17.53
CA ILE A 736 -135.67 27.94 17.98
C ILE A 736 -135.07 27.01 16.92
N SER A 737 -135.87 26.10 16.34
CA SER A 737 -135.41 25.13 15.34
C SER A 737 -134.92 25.75 14.02
N ARG A 738 -135.31 27.00 13.70
CA ARG A 738 -134.81 27.68 12.50
C ARG A 738 -133.36 28.14 12.67
N ARG A 739 -133.02 28.75 13.80
CA ARG A 739 -131.66 29.26 14.08
C ARG A 739 -130.60 28.15 14.18
N THR A 740 -131.00 26.93 14.55
CA THR A 740 -130.10 25.78 14.58
C THR A 740 -129.76 25.23 13.20
N LEU A 741 -130.55 25.53 12.17
CA LEU A 741 -130.24 25.10 10.79
C LEU A 741 -129.16 26.02 10.18
N GLU A 742 -129.39 27.33 10.29
CA GLU A 742 -128.51 28.40 9.76
C GLU A 742 -127.06 28.26 10.28
N ALA A 743 -126.86 27.81 11.52
CA ALA A 743 -125.53 27.59 12.10
C ALA A 743 -124.75 26.43 11.44
N ASN A 744 -125.43 25.34 11.07
CA ASN A 744 -124.79 24.16 10.48
C ASN A 744 -124.29 24.42 9.05
N ASP A 745 -125.00 25.25 8.28
CA ASP A 745 -124.62 25.60 6.92
C ASP A 745 -123.30 26.41 6.89
N PHE A 746 -123.05 27.27 7.90
CA PHE A 746 -121.78 27.99 8.04
C PHE A 746 -120.59 27.08 8.42
N GLU A 747 -120.83 26.03 9.22
CA GLU A 747 -119.79 25.03 9.51
C GLU A 747 -119.40 24.22 8.26
N ALA A 748 -120.38 23.84 7.43
CA ALA A 748 -120.12 23.12 6.19
C ALA A 748 -119.30 23.96 5.20
N ALA A 749 -119.62 25.25 5.05
CA ALA A 749 -118.86 26.17 4.20
C ALA A 749 -117.40 26.35 4.66
N SER A 750 -117.16 26.43 5.97
CA SER A 750 -115.80 26.54 6.52
C SER A 750 -114.94 25.31 6.22
N ARG A 751 -115.50 24.09 6.37
CA ARG A 751 -114.76 22.84 6.09
C ARG A 751 -114.36 22.72 4.61
N SER A 752 -115.25 23.10 3.69
CA SER A 752 -114.94 23.15 2.25
C SER A 752 -113.77 24.10 1.94
N LYS A 753 -113.72 25.27 2.59
CA LYS A 753 -112.62 26.23 2.42
C LYS A 753 -111.30 25.79 3.06
N GLU A 754 -111.33 25.00 4.14
CA GLU A 754 -110.12 24.36 4.67
C GLU A 754 -109.54 23.30 3.72
N GLU A 755 -110.39 22.55 3.01
CA GLU A 755 -109.95 21.55 2.04
C GLU A 755 -109.35 22.19 0.79
N GLU A 756 -109.95 23.26 0.27
CA GLU A 756 -109.35 24.11 -0.79
C GLU A 756 -107.97 24.66 -0.36
N LEU A 757 -107.83 25.12 0.88
CA LEU A 757 -106.55 25.59 1.43
C LEU A 757 -105.49 24.48 1.54
N ARG A 758 -105.88 23.23 1.82
CA ARG A 758 -104.96 22.08 1.80
C ARG A 758 -104.52 21.74 0.37
N ALA A 759 -105.45 21.75 -0.59
CA ALA A 759 -105.13 21.54 -2.00
C ALA A 759 -104.17 22.60 -2.55
N LEU A 760 -104.41 23.88 -2.24
CA LEU A 760 -103.51 24.99 -2.60
C LEU A 760 -102.12 24.89 -1.96
N ARG A 761 -102.02 24.42 -0.71
CA ARG A 761 -100.72 24.15 -0.06
C ARG A 761 -99.95 23.02 -0.74
N PHE A 762 -100.63 21.95 -1.15
CA PHE A 762 -100.00 20.85 -1.89
C PHE A 762 -99.55 21.26 -3.31
N GLN A 763 -100.37 22.07 -4.00
CA GLN A 763 -99.97 22.67 -5.28
C GLN A 763 -98.77 23.61 -5.10
N LYS A 764 -98.76 24.45 -4.05
CA LYS A 764 -97.62 25.33 -3.73
C LYS A 764 -96.34 24.52 -3.50
N GLN A 765 -96.39 23.43 -2.73
CA GLN A 765 -95.22 22.56 -2.51
C GLN A 765 -94.73 21.89 -3.79
N ARG A 766 -95.62 21.49 -4.71
CA ARG A 766 -95.24 20.99 -6.04
C ARG A 766 -94.56 22.07 -6.89
N VAL A 767 -95.06 23.32 -6.84
CA VAL A 767 -94.45 24.45 -7.54
C VAL A 767 -93.09 24.82 -6.94
N GLU A 768 -92.95 24.82 -5.60
CA GLU A 768 -91.67 25.02 -4.92
C GLU A 768 -90.64 23.94 -5.30
N HIS A 769 -91.05 22.67 -5.40
CA HIS A 769 -90.16 21.60 -5.89
C HIS A 769 -89.77 21.74 -7.37
N ALA A 770 -90.73 22.07 -8.24
CA ALA A 770 -90.45 22.35 -9.65
C ALA A 770 -89.54 23.58 -9.81
N GLN A 771 -89.72 24.61 -8.98
CA GLN A 771 -88.88 25.81 -8.97
C GLN A 771 -87.46 25.50 -8.49
N GLN A 772 -87.28 24.58 -7.53
CA GLN A 772 -85.96 24.09 -7.13
C GLN A 772 -85.27 23.27 -8.23
N GLN A 773 -86.02 22.45 -8.98
CA GLN A 773 -85.50 21.71 -10.13
C GLN A 773 -85.08 22.66 -11.26
N ILE A 774 -85.93 23.64 -11.61
CA ILE A 774 -85.61 24.68 -12.61
C ILE A 774 -84.42 25.53 -12.17
N LEU A 775 -84.24 25.81 -10.88
CA LEU A 775 -83.05 26.51 -10.38
C LEU A 775 -81.77 25.67 -10.54
N GLN A 776 -81.82 24.36 -10.31
CA GLN A 776 -80.67 23.46 -10.54
C GLN A 776 -80.35 23.32 -12.03
N GLU A 777 -81.37 23.23 -12.89
CA GLU A 777 -81.20 23.24 -14.34
C GLU A 777 -80.65 24.59 -14.84
N TYR A 778 -81.10 25.71 -14.28
CA TYR A 778 -80.57 27.04 -14.58
C TYR A 778 -79.11 27.19 -14.12
N GLU A 779 -78.74 26.69 -12.94
CA GLU A 779 -77.34 26.67 -12.48
C GLU A 779 -76.45 25.85 -13.43
N ALA A 780 -76.88 24.65 -13.84
CA ALA A 780 -76.16 23.85 -14.84
C ALA A 780 -76.00 24.58 -16.18
N VAL A 781 -77.09 25.15 -16.72
CA VAL A 781 -77.06 25.94 -17.96
C VAL A 781 -76.18 27.18 -17.83
N THR A 782 -76.08 27.84 -16.67
CA THR A 782 -75.13 28.95 -16.48
C THR A 782 -73.67 28.51 -16.46
N GLN A 783 -73.36 27.30 -15.99
CA GLN A 783 -72.03 26.71 -16.08
C GLN A 783 -71.68 26.35 -17.54
N ASP A 784 -72.63 25.79 -18.29
CA ASP A 784 -72.46 25.53 -19.73
C ASP A 784 -72.30 26.84 -20.53
N ILE A 785 -73.05 27.89 -20.21
CA ILE A 785 -72.87 29.23 -20.81
C ILE A 785 -71.49 29.82 -20.48
N MET A 786 -70.95 29.57 -19.28
CA MET A 786 -69.59 30.02 -18.92
C MET A 786 -68.52 29.28 -19.75
N THR A 787 -68.60 27.95 -19.87
CA THR A 787 -67.64 27.17 -20.68
C THR A 787 -67.76 27.49 -22.18
N LEU A 788 -68.97 27.70 -22.69
CA LEU A 788 -69.19 28.18 -24.06
C LEU A 788 -68.65 29.59 -24.27
N ARG A 789 -68.81 30.53 -23.32
CA ARG A 789 -68.19 31.87 -23.40
C ARG A 789 -66.68 31.81 -23.44
N GLU A 790 -66.05 30.95 -22.64
CA GLU A 790 -64.60 30.73 -22.72
C GLU A 790 -64.17 30.17 -24.08
N ALA A 791 -64.95 29.25 -24.67
CA ALA A 791 -64.70 28.75 -26.01
C ALA A 791 -64.85 29.87 -27.07
N THR A 792 -65.91 30.68 -27.00
CA THR A 792 -66.13 31.82 -27.90
C THR A 792 -64.98 32.82 -27.83
N ILE A 793 -64.50 33.17 -26.63
CA ILE A 793 -63.33 34.06 -26.46
C ILE A 793 -62.07 33.48 -27.12
N ARG A 794 -61.85 32.15 -27.06
CA ARG A 794 -60.73 31.49 -27.76
C ARG A 794 -60.91 31.52 -29.28
N TYR A 795 -62.13 31.35 -29.79
CA TYR A 795 -62.43 31.47 -31.22
C TYR A 795 -62.31 32.92 -31.73
N ASP A 796 -62.80 33.92 -31.00
CA ASP A 796 -62.65 35.33 -31.36
C ASP A 796 -61.17 35.77 -31.37
N GLN A 797 -60.35 35.27 -30.44
CA GLN A 797 -58.90 35.50 -30.43
C GLN A 797 -58.18 34.79 -31.60
N ALA A 798 -58.72 33.70 -32.13
CA ALA A 798 -58.20 33.05 -33.34
C ALA A 798 -58.64 33.79 -34.62
N ILE A 799 -59.91 34.22 -34.68
CA ILE A 799 -60.48 35.00 -35.80
C ILE A 799 -59.78 36.36 -35.92
N GLY A 800 -59.50 37.04 -34.79
CA GLY A 800 -58.72 38.28 -34.78
C GLY A 800 -57.34 38.13 -35.43
N LYS A 801 -56.60 37.06 -35.08
CA LYS A 801 -55.28 36.77 -35.67
C LYS A 801 -55.33 36.33 -37.14
N ALA A 802 -56.49 35.88 -37.63
CA ALA A 802 -56.71 35.58 -39.04
C ALA A 802 -57.09 36.82 -39.85
N LYS A 803 -57.78 37.81 -39.26
CA LYS A 803 -58.18 39.05 -39.93
C LYS A 803 -57.00 39.94 -40.36
N ASP A 804 -55.88 39.90 -39.65
CA ASP A 804 -54.69 40.71 -39.99
C ASP A 804 -53.92 40.22 -41.24
N ASN A 805 -54.24 39.04 -41.77
CA ASN A 805 -53.51 38.38 -42.87
C ASN A 805 -54.33 38.19 -44.16
N VAL A 806 -55.50 38.81 -44.30
CA VAL A 806 -56.42 38.59 -45.44
C VAL A 806 -56.90 39.92 -46.02
N ASP A 807 -57.03 39.95 -47.36
CA ASP A 807 -57.36 41.15 -48.14
C ASP A 807 -58.74 41.74 -47.80
N ALA A 808 -58.85 43.07 -47.78
CA ALA A 808 -60.01 43.80 -47.25
C ALA A 808 -61.30 43.68 -48.10
N ALA A 809 -61.25 43.02 -49.25
CA ALA A 809 -62.42 42.59 -50.00
C ALA A 809 -63.00 41.29 -49.42
N VAL A 810 -62.16 40.27 -49.21
CA VAL A 810 -62.56 38.95 -48.71
C VAL A 810 -63.09 39.03 -47.28
N ALA A 811 -62.52 39.89 -46.43
CA ALA A 811 -63.03 40.14 -45.09
C ALA A 811 -64.48 40.66 -45.08
N ARG A 812 -64.86 41.49 -46.07
CA ARG A 812 -66.23 42.03 -46.20
C ARG A 812 -67.21 41.02 -46.79
N ASP A 813 -66.77 40.17 -47.72
CA ASP A 813 -67.60 39.08 -48.23
C ASP A 813 -67.87 38.02 -47.15
N VAL A 814 -66.88 37.68 -46.31
CA VAL A 814 -67.08 36.79 -45.15
C VAL A 814 -68.02 37.43 -44.12
N GLU A 815 -67.92 38.73 -43.85
CA GLU A 815 -68.86 39.43 -42.95
C GLU A 815 -70.29 39.50 -43.53
N LEU A 816 -70.45 39.60 -44.85
CA LEU A 816 -71.74 39.51 -45.54
C LEU A 816 -72.35 38.10 -45.49
N VAL A 817 -71.54 37.05 -45.67
CA VAL A 817 -71.98 35.65 -45.57
C VAL A 817 -72.37 35.31 -44.12
N CYS A 818 -71.51 35.62 -43.14
CA CYS A 818 -71.86 35.45 -41.73
C CYS A 818 -73.05 36.32 -41.30
N GLY A 819 -73.25 37.49 -41.90
CA GLY A 819 -74.43 38.32 -41.71
C GLY A 819 -75.71 37.65 -42.21
N ARG A 820 -75.67 37.01 -43.39
CA ARG A 820 -76.77 36.21 -43.93
C ARG A 820 -77.08 34.99 -43.07
N GLU A 821 -76.08 34.17 -42.76
CA GLU A 821 -76.26 32.97 -41.94
C GLU A 821 -76.80 33.30 -40.53
N ARG A 822 -76.41 34.44 -39.94
CA ARG A 822 -76.98 34.90 -38.66
C ARG A 822 -78.43 35.36 -38.80
N LEU A 823 -78.80 36.00 -39.91
CA LEU A 823 -80.19 36.38 -40.17
C LEU A 823 -81.07 35.16 -40.43
N ASP A 824 -80.61 34.20 -41.25
CA ASP A 824 -81.36 32.98 -41.55
C ASP A 824 -81.54 32.12 -40.28
N ASN A 825 -80.49 31.93 -39.47
CA ASN A 825 -80.61 31.25 -38.18
C ASN A 825 -81.54 31.99 -37.20
N ALA A 826 -81.53 33.31 -37.18
CA ALA A 826 -82.47 34.09 -36.36
C ALA A 826 -83.92 33.91 -36.84
N ILE A 827 -84.18 33.87 -38.16
CA ILE A 827 -85.50 33.61 -38.73
C ILE A 827 -85.98 32.21 -38.36
N VAL A 828 -85.12 31.18 -38.44
CA VAL A 828 -85.43 29.81 -38.00
C VAL A 828 -85.78 29.76 -36.51
N GLN A 829 -85.01 30.42 -35.64
CA GLN A 829 -85.31 30.49 -34.20
C GLN A 829 -86.59 31.29 -33.89
N PHE A 830 -86.89 32.37 -34.61
CA PHE A 830 -88.16 33.09 -34.47
C PHE A 830 -89.36 32.25 -34.94
N LEU A 831 -89.18 31.42 -35.97
CA LEU A 831 -90.21 30.47 -36.41
C LEU A 831 -90.40 29.31 -35.42
N SER A 832 -89.35 28.79 -34.78
CA SER A 832 -89.51 27.75 -33.74
C SER A 832 -90.18 28.29 -32.49
N LEU A 833 -89.75 29.45 -31.98
CA LEU A 833 -90.31 30.08 -30.77
C LEU A 833 -91.77 30.53 -30.97
N SER A 834 -92.14 31.02 -32.16
CA SER A 834 -93.53 31.35 -32.45
C SER A 834 -94.42 30.11 -32.58
N ARG A 835 -93.86 28.94 -32.90
CA ARG A 835 -94.56 27.65 -32.89
C ARG A 835 -94.89 27.18 -31.48
N GLU A 836 -93.97 27.38 -30.53
CA GLU A 836 -94.16 27.06 -29.11
C GLU A 836 -95.17 28.01 -28.43
N ALA A 837 -95.30 29.25 -28.93
CA ALA A 837 -96.25 30.25 -28.42
C ALA A 837 -97.71 30.05 -28.90
N GLY A 838 -97.96 29.14 -29.86
CA GLY A 838 -99.29 28.79 -30.36
C GLY A 838 -99.54 29.13 -31.84
N GLU A 839 -100.39 28.35 -32.51
CA GLU A 839 -100.58 28.41 -33.97
C GLU A 839 -101.02 29.79 -34.49
N GLU A 840 -101.84 30.53 -33.76
CA GLU A 840 -102.27 31.89 -34.14
C GLU A 840 -101.09 32.89 -34.17
N VAL A 841 -100.12 32.74 -33.27
CA VAL A 841 -98.91 33.58 -33.21
C VAL A 841 -97.94 33.18 -34.32
N PHE A 842 -97.78 31.87 -34.55
CA PHE A 842 -96.97 31.32 -35.64
C PHE A 842 -97.45 31.83 -37.01
N ASP A 843 -98.75 31.80 -37.30
CA ASP A 843 -99.30 32.27 -38.58
C ASP A 843 -99.17 33.78 -38.77
N GLU A 844 -99.29 34.59 -37.71
CA GLU A 844 -99.13 36.04 -37.81
C GLU A 844 -97.65 36.46 -37.95
N VAL A 845 -96.73 35.75 -37.30
CA VAL A 845 -95.28 35.89 -37.51
C VAL A 845 -94.90 35.45 -38.93
N LYS A 846 -95.43 34.33 -39.42
CA LYS A 846 -95.20 33.82 -40.79
C LYS A 846 -95.72 34.79 -41.86
N LYS A 847 -96.89 35.41 -41.64
CA LYS A 847 -97.39 36.50 -42.50
C LYS A 847 -96.45 37.71 -42.50
N LYS A 848 -95.98 38.17 -41.35
CA LYS A 848 -95.07 39.34 -41.28
C LYS A 848 -93.71 39.07 -41.92
N LEU A 849 -93.17 37.87 -41.78
CA LEU A 849 -91.94 37.45 -42.48
C LEU A 849 -92.15 37.40 -44.00
N ALA A 850 -93.30 36.89 -44.47
CA ALA A 850 -93.65 36.88 -45.90
C ALA A 850 -93.83 38.29 -46.49
N VAL A 851 -94.38 39.25 -45.72
CA VAL A 851 -94.52 40.66 -46.13
C VAL A 851 -93.17 41.35 -46.37
N HIS A 852 -92.10 40.90 -45.70
CA HIS A 852 -90.74 41.44 -45.87
C HIS A 852 -89.88 40.68 -46.89
N GLY A 853 -90.45 39.72 -47.64
CA GLY A 853 -89.75 39.04 -48.74
C GLY A 853 -88.65 38.07 -48.31
N LEU A 854 -88.68 37.62 -47.04
CA LEU A 854 -87.72 36.67 -46.49
C LEU A 854 -88.20 35.22 -46.74
N SER A 855 -87.28 34.33 -47.11
CA SER A 855 -87.63 32.93 -47.42
C SER A 855 -88.16 32.22 -46.17
N THR A 856 -89.34 31.62 -46.27
CA THR A 856 -89.98 30.83 -45.20
C THR A 856 -89.96 29.31 -45.49
N ASN A 857 -89.19 28.88 -46.51
CA ASN A 857 -89.00 27.48 -46.85
C ASN A 857 -87.58 27.03 -46.48
N GLY A 858 -87.48 26.35 -45.34
CA GLY A 858 -86.39 25.49 -44.92
C GLY A 858 -86.98 24.44 -43.96
N GLU A 859 -86.69 23.16 -44.20
CA GLU A 859 -87.01 22.06 -43.28
C GLU A 859 -86.09 22.07 -42.05
#